data_AF-A0A2G8KV66-F1
#
_entry.id   AF-A0A2G8KV66-F1
#
_cell.length_a   1.000
_cell.length_b   1.000
_cell.length_c   1.000
_cell.angle_alpha   90.00
_cell.angle_beta   90.00
_cell.angle_gamma   90.00
#
_symmetry.space_group_name_H-M   'P 1'
#
loop_
_entity.id
_entity.type
_entity.pdbx_description
1 polymer ?
#
loop_
_entity_poly.entity_id
_entity_poly.type
_entity_poly.pdbx_seq_one_letter_code
_entity_poly.pdbx_strand_id
1 'polypeptide(L)'
;MSTDPVFIEELSDIIHIYTDFGLYIESYIGKYSSNFHYESVYVNLPQTYEGKVCGLLGDADGHTNDFPEANNGDKWKTGSNCETPGDYDPCPVGSSAWTAASRLCQFDRLDEDCKDFVNQRETLLNSCIKDVCESNYDQEVVCHWLKAYANECRLRGGSPGTWWDDVPQCVEPCTDPKSEWTDCGSKCFPTCREQTVPSDCEDSTCEAGCRCKEGTYQENGKCVFRHQCGCSLEDGNYIQDGTSHMFEDCSTRCTCDLGESICETAGCKVNEECKVMAGKADCYCADGYKRRGTECTNEPCHTEIWGEVHVLTFDGQSFPYHGLCWFTLINTTGSQNLADFEIQGRILTSTDFNQLPILRGVLFIFNEDEFELNDQNPDIPGYPQLLVNGHKPHRHDDPTTSLTIEVNLASEVIVISTDWLDLRFHYKNHSLNVDLDYKYTNHLSGMCGSCNGNISDDLILPNENEPSSLSDFAKYWAQEDGIDCTLPEEVMAVSSLQHFNLSEAKDVCYEIIRRSGPYRDCLEVVDGHRYYNSCIYDYFFMKEPGIVGLHAGQYREACKYEGIDIEINENSIQCPSGMTYNPGSSSCQETCSNETYAKTCQGSCVCPEGMVLDKYRCVYRKDCGCDTPYGVYISVGEEYINNDCSVRCTCGKGSKCHVSIINATQKPRVQSFLIAEPVIVGMGIPAMVQYVNFSYQITGDLPAFRLIGRFGDAADTIHRLIGLRLEYIGLEYELTEDGTLSLDGDEMYVPYGDDHVSVSLLIDGKAIFSTDFGLTIMYDLSSMATITIAMEWLDMTAGLCGTCNNKQEDEFLMPYGSIANNVMEFGNSWLVDDGCTPNQKSIDPLVILSTEQEMLGKASCYIIGDPYGFFSPCHDYVNPKEHYDGCVSDYLIDPRYFCDAIESYATRCKARGGPRLNWRLTLTQCSMACPGGSSYNDCGEACNPSCVDPYGLTYCDIDCIETCTCPFGTLMMNTTCVRLHECPCFITDVGVINEGDSYVDPLCNSRYTCQEQTLLRDEDYSCGENALCTDRGNEHGCSVKTAMTGMDKLVFHKRVDGTENFDRDWEDYKNGFGHLNAEFWLGNEAIHYVSSQKIYSMRVDLLDTSGYSTYANYEVTSVGSMEQNYVLHWEGFTGTVIVNALTSHNDMAFSTFDRDNDLSNGNCAAQYPGGWWFNNCYYSNLNGDYGSGNYWMPVVAEESEMKLRPQGAS
;
A
#
# COMPACT_ATOMS: atom_id res chain seq x y z
N MET A 1 -8.11 -24.07 51.69
CA MET A 1 -6.81 -24.22 52.39
C MET A 1 -6.06 -25.37 51.76
N SER A 2 -5.16 -25.08 50.80
CA SER A 2 -4.22 -26.07 50.24
C SER A 2 -3.04 -26.28 51.19
N THR A 3 -2.41 -27.45 51.13
CA THR A 3 -1.24 -27.86 51.92
C THR A 3 0.09 -27.66 51.18
N ASP A 4 0.12 -26.85 50.13
CA ASP A 4 1.32 -26.63 49.32
C ASP A 4 2.31 -25.66 50.00
N PRO A 5 3.63 -25.96 49.96
CA PRO A 5 4.67 -25.17 50.63
C PRO A 5 4.95 -23.81 49.96
N VAL A 6 4.47 -23.63 48.73
CA VAL A 6 4.56 -22.38 47.95
C VAL A 6 3.21 -22.13 47.30
N PHE A 7 2.70 -20.91 47.47
CA PHE A 7 1.44 -20.44 46.91
C PHE A 7 1.74 -19.30 45.94
N ILE A 8 1.36 -19.45 44.68
CA ILE A 8 1.58 -18.45 43.63
C ILE A 8 0.21 -17.93 43.20
N GLU A 9 0.05 -16.62 43.21
CA GLU A 9 -1.16 -15.91 42.82
C GLU A 9 -0.81 -14.94 41.69
N GLU A 10 -1.43 -15.13 40.52
CA GLU A 10 -1.17 -14.34 39.32
C GLU A 10 -2.41 -13.49 39.01
N LEU A 11 -2.23 -12.16 39.04
CA LEU A 11 -3.30 -11.18 38.86
C LEU A 11 -2.93 -10.26 37.70
N SER A 12 -3.49 -10.54 36.52
CA SER A 12 -3.25 -9.81 35.25
C SER A 12 -1.76 -9.70 34.90
N ASP A 13 -1.07 -8.70 35.46
CA ASP A 13 0.29 -8.27 35.11
C ASP A 13 1.23 -8.35 36.33
N ILE A 14 0.79 -8.97 37.43
CA ILE A 14 1.53 -9.10 38.69
C ILE A 14 1.54 -10.55 39.15
N ILE A 15 2.72 -11.07 39.47
CA ILE A 15 2.91 -12.37 40.12
C ILE A 15 3.23 -12.16 41.59
N HIS A 16 2.40 -12.70 42.47
CA HIS A 16 2.67 -12.84 43.89
C HIS A 16 3.11 -14.27 44.21
N ILE A 17 4.21 -14.42 44.94
CA ILE A 17 4.72 -15.70 45.42
C ILE A 17 4.76 -15.62 46.93
N TYR A 18 4.01 -16.48 47.60
CA TYR A 18 4.02 -16.66 49.05
C TYR A 18 4.62 -18.02 49.36
N THR A 19 5.46 -18.10 50.39
CA THR A 19 5.95 -19.38 50.89
C THR A 19 5.53 -19.60 52.33
N ASP A 20 5.42 -20.87 52.73
CA ASP A 20 5.11 -21.26 54.10
C ASP A 20 6.18 -20.83 55.12
N PHE A 21 7.41 -20.57 54.67
CA PHE A 21 8.51 -19.99 55.45
C PHE A 21 8.53 -18.45 55.45
N GLY A 22 7.52 -17.81 54.88
CA GLY A 22 7.25 -16.38 54.99
C GLY A 22 7.94 -15.48 53.96
N LEU A 23 8.58 -16.04 52.94
CA LEU A 23 9.07 -15.27 51.80
C LEU A 23 7.86 -14.80 50.97
N TYR A 24 7.84 -13.51 50.65
CA TYR A 24 6.89 -12.90 49.74
C TYR A 24 7.63 -12.23 48.59
N ILE A 25 7.31 -12.61 47.35
CA ILE A 25 7.85 -11.97 46.14
C ILE A 25 6.67 -11.40 45.35
N GLU A 26 6.81 -10.17 44.89
CA GLU A 26 5.86 -9.51 44.00
C GLU A 26 6.61 -9.05 42.74
N SER A 27 6.19 -9.52 41.57
CA SER A 27 6.84 -9.23 40.29
C SER A 27 5.85 -8.63 39.31
N TYR A 28 6.16 -7.47 38.76
CA TYR A 28 5.36 -6.83 37.69
C TYR A 28 5.90 -7.25 36.33
N ILE A 29 5.04 -7.81 35.47
CA ILE A 29 5.35 -8.20 34.09
C ILE A 29 4.87 -7.09 33.15
N GLY A 30 5.77 -6.21 32.71
CA GLY A 30 5.42 -5.07 31.85
C GLY A 30 5.21 -5.42 30.37
N LYS A 31 4.35 -4.65 29.68
CA LYS A 31 4.17 -4.67 28.22
C LYS A 31 5.35 -4.01 27.48
N TYR A 32 5.60 -4.51 26.27
CA TYR A 32 6.67 -4.10 25.36
C TYR A 32 6.54 -2.65 24.86
N SER A 33 7.48 -1.79 25.24
CA SER A 33 7.89 -0.65 24.41
C SER A 33 9.08 -1.08 23.56
N SER A 34 9.16 -0.62 22.31
CA SER A 34 9.99 -1.19 21.25
C SER A 34 11.51 -1.20 21.49
N ASN A 35 12.03 -0.66 22.60
CA ASN A 35 13.47 -0.66 22.89
C ASN A 35 13.90 -0.84 24.38
N PHE A 36 12.99 -1.00 25.36
CA PHE A 36 13.37 -1.18 26.78
C PHE A 36 12.42 -2.11 27.55
N HIS A 37 12.97 -2.94 28.43
CA HIS A 37 12.24 -3.85 29.32
C HIS A 37 12.21 -3.27 30.74
N TYR A 38 11.02 -3.14 31.33
CA TYR A 38 10.87 -2.71 32.73
C TYR A 38 10.19 -3.82 33.53
N GLU A 39 10.96 -4.49 34.38
CA GLU A 39 10.47 -5.49 35.34
C GLU A 39 10.80 -5.00 36.76
N SER A 40 9.80 -4.96 37.63
CA SER A 40 10.01 -4.66 39.05
C SER A 40 9.76 -5.90 39.89
N VAL A 41 10.75 -6.29 40.68
CA VAL A 41 10.64 -7.41 41.62
C VAL A 41 10.84 -6.89 43.04
N TYR A 42 9.81 -7.02 43.86
CA TYR A 42 9.84 -6.73 45.28
C TYR A 42 9.97 -8.04 46.05
N VAL A 43 10.92 -8.10 46.98
CA VAL A 43 11.14 -9.27 47.82
C VAL A 43 11.01 -8.84 49.28
N ASN A 44 10.05 -9.42 49.98
CA ASN A 44 9.85 -9.23 51.42
C ASN A 44 10.20 -10.52 52.16
N LEU A 45 11.04 -10.39 53.17
CA LEU A 45 11.55 -11.49 53.98
C LEU A 45 11.21 -11.27 55.45
N PRO A 46 10.84 -12.32 56.20
CA PRO A 46 10.62 -12.21 57.62
C PRO A 46 11.91 -11.78 58.34
N GLN A 47 11.77 -11.02 59.42
CA GLN A 47 12.92 -10.53 60.21
C GLN A 47 13.84 -11.64 60.73
N THR A 48 13.37 -12.89 60.79
CA THR A 48 14.20 -14.05 61.14
C THR A 48 15.40 -14.30 60.20
N TYR A 49 15.38 -13.69 59.01
CA TYR A 49 16.44 -13.76 57.99
C TYR A 49 17.45 -12.60 58.06
N GLU A 50 17.27 -11.64 58.99
CA GLU A 50 18.20 -10.53 59.23
C GLU A 50 19.64 -11.03 59.46
N GLY A 51 20.60 -10.53 58.67
CA GLY A 51 22.02 -10.92 58.71
C GLY A 51 22.32 -12.34 58.24
N LYS A 52 21.36 -13.04 57.61
CA LYS A 52 21.52 -14.43 57.12
C LYS A 52 21.37 -14.58 55.61
N VAL A 53 20.98 -13.53 54.91
CA VAL A 53 20.86 -13.53 53.45
C VAL A 53 22.13 -13.04 52.81
N CYS A 54 22.35 -13.42 51.55
CA CYS A 54 23.47 -12.93 50.77
C CYS A 54 23.07 -12.91 49.28
N GLY A 55 23.51 -11.89 48.56
CA GLY A 55 23.18 -11.69 47.15
C GLY A 55 23.25 -10.23 46.74
N LEU A 56 22.66 -9.90 45.59
CA LEU A 56 22.64 -8.53 45.05
C LEU A 56 21.80 -7.56 45.91
N LEU A 57 20.90 -8.07 46.74
CA LEU A 57 20.03 -7.28 47.63
C LEU A 57 20.63 -7.05 49.03
N GLY A 58 21.85 -7.51 49.30
CA GLY A 58 22.55 -7.29 50.58
C GLY A 58 22.42 -8.44 51.58
N ASP A 59 22.77 -8.18 52.85
CA ASP A 59 22.68 -9.17 53.94
C ASP A 59 21.50 -8.92 54.89
N ALA A 60 20.77 -7.83 54.65
CA ALA A 60 19.57 -7.43 55.36
C ALA A 60 19.79 -7.33 56.88
N ASP A 61 20.97 -6.91 57.34
CA ASP A 61 21.29 -6.69 58.77
C ASP A 61 20.76 -5.36 59.34
N GLY A 62 20.05 -4.58 58.52
CA GLY A 62 19.45 -3.30 58.90
C GLY A 62 20.44 -2.13 58.92
N HIS A 63 21.67 -2.32 58.45
CA HIS A 63 22.67 -1.27 58.31
C HIS A 63 22.92 -0.91 56.84
N THR A 64 23.32 0.33 56.57
CA THR A 64 23.52 0.82 55.17
C THR A 64 24.83 0.32 54.54
N ASN A 65 25.52 -0.63 55.16
CA ASN A 65 26.85 -1.11 54.73
C ASN A 65 26.82 -2.51 54.11
N ASP A 66 25.68 -2.89 53.51
CA ASP A 66 25.50 -4.14 52.78
C ASP A 66 26.58 -4.39 51.69
N PHE A 67 27.23 -3.33 51.18
CA PHE A 67 28.22 -3.39 50.10
C PHE A 67 29.48 -2.56 50.42
N PRO A 68 30.54 -3.17 51.00
CA PRO A 68 31.73 -2.44 51.44
C PRO A 68 32.75 -2.09 50.33
N GLU A 69 32.57 -2.53 49.07
CA GLU A 69 33.49 -2.29 47.94
C GLU A 69 32.74 -1.90 46.64
N ALA A 70 33.40 -1.16 45.75
CA ALA A 70 32.88 -0.80 44.42
C ALA A 70 32.96 -2.01 43.44
N ASN A 71 31.95 -2.19 42.58
CA ASN A 71 31.76 -3.28 41.60
C ASN A 71 31.24 -4.64 42.13
N ASN A 72 30.33 -4.61 43.10
CA ASN A 72 29.79 -5.84 43.71
C ASN A 72 28.76 -6.62 42.86
N GLY A 73 28.11 -6.00 41.87
CA GLY A 73 27.13 -6.69 41.02
C GLY A 73 27.75 -7.85 40.21
N ASP A 74 28.98 -7.66 39.73
CA ASP A 74 29.70 -8.66 38.94
C ASP A 74 30.04 -9.93 39.71
N LYS A 75 30.20 -9.82 41.03
CA LYS A 75 30.56 -10.93 41.91
C LYS A 75 29.44 -11.96 42.05
N TRP A 76 28.20 -11.56 41.77
CA TRP A 76 27.00 -12.38 41.89
C TRP A 76 26.50 -12.94 40.55
N LYS A 77 27.29 -12.82 39.47
CA LYS A 77 26.96 -13.39 38.15
C LYS A 77 26.98 -14.92 38.16
N THR A 78 25.94 -15.54 37.63
CA THR A 78 25.81 -17.01 37.50
C THR A 78 25.76 -17.43 36.03
N GLY A 79 26.86 -17.26 35.28
CA GLY A 79 26.95 -17.67 33.87
C GLY A 79 28.35 -17.43 33.28
N SER A 80 28.87 -18.35 32.45
CA SER A 80 30.26 -18.31 31.97
C SER A 80 30.51 -17.44 30.73
N ASN A 81 29.45 -16.92 30.08
CA ASN A 81 29.54 -16.21 28.80
C ASN A 81 28.98 -14.76 28.85
N CYS A 82 28.95 -14.10 30.01
CA CYS A 82 28.40 -12.74 30.15
C CYS A 82 29.52 -11.69 30.23
N GLU A 83 29.57 -10.75 29.29
CA GLU A 83 30.49 -9.61 29.32
C GLU A 83 30.11 -8.59 30.41
N THR A 84 31.09 -7.93 31.02
CA THR A 84 30.88 -6.81 31.96
C THR A 84 30.64 -5.51 31.17
N PRO A 85 29.52 -4.79 31.40
CA PRO A 85 29.31 -3.48 30.79
C PRO A 85 30.44 -2.51 31.17
N GLY A 86 30.89 -1.68 30.22
CA GLY A 86 31.90 -0.64 30.47
C GLY A 86 31.34 0.50 31.34
N ASP A 87 32.23 1.17 32.06
CA ASP A 87 31.92 2.31 32.95
C ASP A 87 31.57 3.55 32.11
N TYR A 88 30.33 3.63 31.63
CA TYR A 88 29.78 4.73 30.85
C TYR A 88 28.71 5.44 31.68
N ASP A 89 28.92 6.74 31.96
CA ASP A 89 27.92 7.59 32.62
C ASP A 89 27.19 8.43 31.54
N PRO A 90 25.97 8.04 31.13
CA PRO A 90 25.20 8.78 30.12
C PRO A 90 24.75 10.16 30.61
N CYS A 91 24.82 10.43 31.93
CA CYS A 91 24.26 11.63 32.54
C CYS A 91 25.19 12.18 33.65
N PRO A 92 26.34 12.79 33.32
CA PRO A 92 27.23 13.33 34.33
C PRO A 92 26.57 14.47 35.12
N VAL A 93 26.72 14.45 36.45
CA VAL A 93 26.12 15.43 37.37
C VAL A 93 26.48 16.87 36.97
N GLY A 94 25.47 17.72 36.78
CA GLY A 94 25.64 19.13 36.40
C GLY A 94 25.71 19.40 34.89
N SER A 95 25.60 18.37 34.04
CA SER A 95 25.45 18.52 32.59
C SER A 95 24.05 19.08 32.20
N SER A 96 23.91 19.51 30.94
CA SER A 96 22.60 19.90 30.39
C SER A 96 21.62 18.73 30.37
N ALA A 97 22.10 17.51 30.10
CA ALA A 97 21.33 16.28 30.14
C ALA A 97 20.82 15.99 31.56
N TRP A 98 21.70 16.07 32.56
CA TRP A 98 21.34 15.96 33.98
C TRP A 98 20.28 16.97 34.37
N THR A 99 20.42 18.23 33.92
CA THR A 99 19.46 19.29 34.23
C THR A 99 18.10 19.05 33.57
N ALA A 100 18.07 18.52 32.35
CA ALA A 100 16.83 18.19 31.65
C ALA A 100 16.11 17.00 32.30
N ALA A 101 16.83 15.90 32.57
CA ALA A 101 16.28 14.73 33.26
C ALA A 101 15.82 15.07 34.70
N SER A 102 16.57 15.91 35.44
CA SER A 102 16.16 16.41 36.76
C SER A 102 14.84 17.19 36.75
N ARG A 103 14.47 17.83 35.63
CA ARG A 103 13.18 18.53 35.50
C ARG A 103 12.02 17.57 35.25
N LEU A 104 12.29 16.39 34.69
CA LEU A 104 11.29 15.35 34.45
C LEU A 104 11.07 14.50 35.71
N CYS A 105 12.15 14.14 36.41
CA CYS A 105 12.13 13.40 37.67
C CYS A 105 11.71 14.24 38.90
N GLN A 106 10.65 15.03 38.81
CA GLN A 106 10.23 15.89 39.92
C GLN A 106 9.29 15.18 40.89
N PHE A 107 9.87 14.44 41.84
CA PHE A 107 9.10 13.84 42.96
C PHE A 107 8.44 14.88 43.89
N ASP A 108 8.77 16.17 43.77
CA ASP A 108 8.06 17.26 44.47
C ASP A 108 6.60 17.44 44.05
N ARG A 109 6.15 16.79 42.97
CA ARG A 109 4.75 16.77 42.53
C ARG A 109 3.86 15.81 43.33
N LEU A 110 4.45 14.90 44.11
CA LEU A 110 3.72 14.05 45.06
C LEU A 110 3.55 14.78 46.40
N ASP A 111 2.49 14.44 47.15
CA ASP A 111 2.07 15.13 48.38
C ASP A 111 3.24 15.36 49.38
N GLU A 112 3.18 16.44 50.18
CA GLU A 112 4.21 16.76 51.19
C GLU A 112 4.38 15.62 52.20
N ASP A 113 3.32 14.88 52.50
CA ASP A 113 3.32 13.77 53.45
C ASP A 113 4.37 12.71 53.09
N CYS A 114 4.58 12.39 51.80
CA CYS A 114 5.54 11.36 51.39
C CYS A 114 7.01 11.70 51.67
N LYS A 115 7.34 12.98 51.87
CA LYS A 115 8.71 13.43 52.14
C LYS A 115 9.24 12.92 53.48
N ASP A 116 8.34 12.72 54.46
CA ASP A 116 8.68 12.27 55.80
C ASP A 116 8.68 10.73 55.95
N PHE A 117 8.07 10.00 55.01
CA PHE A 117 8.03 8.54 55.02
C PHE A 117 9.14 7.90 54.19
N VAL A 118 9.53 8.48 53.05
CA VAL A 118 10.54 7.88 52.15
C VAL A 118 11.95 8.42 52.43
N ASN A 119 12.67 7.77 53.35
CA ASN A 119 14.00 8.19 53.82
C ASN A 119 15.12 8.15 52.75
N GLN A 120 14.92 7.52 51.59
CA GLN A 120 15.91 7.39 50.50
C GLN A 120 15.56 8.22 49.26
N ARG A 121 14.75 9.27 49.43
CA ARG A 121 14.26 10.13 48.34
C ARG A 121 15.35 10.60 47.38
N GLU A 122 16.50 11.03 47.88
CA GLU A 122 17.61 11.51 47.04
C GLU A 122 18.23 10.38 46.18
N THR A 123 18.26 9.14 46.69
CA THR A 123 18.75 7.98 45.93
C THR A 123 17.82 7.64 44.78
N LEU A 124 16.51 7.54 45.05
CA LEU A 124 15.50 7.27 44.02
C LEU A 124 15.47 8.38 42.95
N LEU A 125 15.65 9.63 43.37
CA LEU A 125 15.69 10.77 42.46
C LEU A 125 16.89 10.67 41.51
N ASN A 126 18.06 10.34 42.05
CA ASN A 126 19.26 10.17 41.23
C ASN A 126 19.17 8.98 40.28
N SER A 127 18.53 7.88 40.66
CA SER A 127 18.27 6.75 39.76
C SER A 127 17.33 7.13 38.62
N CYS A 128 16.21 7.79 38.93
CA CYS A 128 15.30 8.31 37.90
C CYS A 128 16.05 9.20 36.89
N ILE A 129 16.88 10.14 37.36
CA ILE A 129 17.61 11.07 36.49
C ILE A 129 18.54 10.32 35.53
N LYS A 130 19.22 9.28 36.00
CA LYS A 130 20.13 8.47 35.18
C LYS A 130 19.38 7.67 34.12
N ASP A 131 18.32 6.98 34.52
CA ASP A 131 17.55 6.13 33.62
C ASP A 131 16.78 6.96 32.58
N VAL A 132 16.25 8.12 32.97
CA VAL A 132 15.62 9.07 32.04
C VAL A 132 16.65 9.64 31.05
N CYS A 133 17.88 9.87 31.48
CA CYS A 133 18.95 10.27 30.57
C CYS A 133 19.33 9.16 29.58
N GLU A 134 19.45 7.92 30.04
CA GLU A 134 19.82 6.77 29.21
C GLU A 134 18.72 6.38 28.21
N SER A 135 17.46 6.49 28.63
CA SER A 135 16.29 6.28 27.76
C SER A 135 16.01 7.43 26.79
N ASN A 136 16.88 8.44 26.72
CA ASN A 136 16.69 9.63 25.90
C ASN A 136 15.37 10.37 26.23
N TYR A 137 15.13 10.58 27.52
CA TYR A 137 14.02 11.32 28.10
C TYR A 137 12.64 10.66 27.91
N ASP A 138 12.59 9.32 27.90
CA ASP A 138 11.35 8.56 27.77
C ASP A 138 10.39 8.83 28.94
N GLN A 139 9.16 9.19 28.61
CA GLN A 139 8.11 9.52 29.56
C GLN A 139 7.65 8.29 30.36
N GLU A 140 7.70 7.08 29.79
CA GLU A 140 7.35 5.84 30.49
C GLU A 140 8.33 5.53 31.63
N VAL A 141 9.62 5.84 31.44
CA VAL A 141 10.64 5.73 32.49
C VAL A 141 10.35 6.69 33.64
N VAL A 142 9.94 7.92 33.32
CA VAL A 142 9.51 8.89 34.34
C VAL A 142 8.30 8.35 35.11
N CYS A 143 7.29 7.81 34.40
CA CYS A 143 6.09 7.25 35.01
C CYS A 143 6.39 6.03 35.89
N HIS A 144 7.33 5.17 35.50
CA HIS A 144 7.80 4.04 36.29
C HIS A 144 8.35 4.49 37.65
N TRP A 145 9.28 5.46 37.64
CA TRP A 145 9.90 5.96 38.87
C TRP A 145 8.93 6.74 39.77
N LEU A 146 7.95 7.44 39.19
CA LEU A 146 6.87 8.10 39.95
C LEU A 146 5.96 7.08 40.66
N LYS A 147 5.56 6.01 39.95
CA LYS A 147 4.79 4.89 40.53
C LYS A 147 5.55 4.21 41.67
N ALA A 148 6.85 3.95 41.47
CA ALA A 148 7.69 3.33 42.49
C ALA A 148 7.81 4.20 43.75
N TYR A 149 8.01 5.51 43.60
CA TYR A 149 8.06 6.45 44.74
C TYR A 149 6.71 6.55 45.47
N ALA A 150 5.60 6.62 44.74
CA ALA A 150 4.26 6.61 45.32
C ALA A 150 3.99 5.30 46.09
N ASN A 151 4.42 4.15 45.55
CA ASN A 151 4.29 2.86 46.20
C ASN A 151 5.07 2.77 47.52
N GLU A 152 6.34 3.19 47.51
CA GLU A 152 7.18 3.19 48.70
C GLU A 152 6.62 4.10 49.81
N CYS A 153 6.02 5.23 49.42
CA CYS A 153 5.32 6.10 50.36
C CYS A 153 4.14 5.39 51.05
N ARG A 154 3.30 4.68 50.27
CA ARG A 154 2.16 3.90 50.80
C ARG A 154 2.60 2.79 51.74
N LEU A 155 3.63 2.02 51.36
CA LEU A 155 4.16 0.92 52.18
C LEU A 155 4.63 1.38 53.56
N ARG A 156 5.09 2.63 53.66
CA ARG A 156 5.54 3.23 54.92
C ARG A 156 4.44 3.96 55.68
N GLY A 157 3.20 3.91 55.20
CA GLY A 157 2.02 4.50 55.83
C GLY A 157 1.78 5.97 55.47
N GLY A 158 2.48 6.51 54.48
CA GLY A 158 2.21 7.83 53.91
C GLY A 158 1.12 7.78 52.83
N SER A 159 0.57 8.93 52.47
CA SER A 159 -0.38 9.07 51.35
C SER A 159 0.28 9.87 50.22
N PRO A 160 0.36 9.33 48.98
CA PRO A 160 0.95 10.05 47.86
C PRO A 160 0.05 11.13 47.25
N GLY A 161 -1.16 11.34 47.79
CA GLY A 161 -2.14 12.30 47.28
C GLY A 161 -2.61 11.93 45.88
N THR A 162 -3.28 12.85 45.18
CA THR A 162 -3.78 12.63 43.81
C THR A 162 -2.74 12.94 42.74
N TRP A 163 -1.50 12.48 42.93
CA TRP A 163 -0.36 12.79 42.05
C TRP A 163 -0.61 12.42 40.57
N TRP A 164 -1.49 11.44 40.31
CA TRP A 164 -1.90 11.05 38.97
C TRP A 164 -2.72 12.11 38.23
N ASP A 165 -3.39 13.03 38.94
CA ASP A 165 -4.13 14.13 38.30
C ASP A 165 -3.18 15.12 37.62
N ASP A 166 -1.96 15.28 38.16
CA ASP A 166 -0.93 16.18 37.63
C ASP A 166 -0.08 15.53 36.52
N VAL A 167 -0.11 14.20 36.42
CA VAL A 167 0.55 13.40 35.37
C VAL A 167 -0.37 12.27 34.85
N PRO A 168 -1.52 12.60 34.24
CA PRO A 168 -2.54 11.63 33.85
C PRO A 168 -2.05 10.61 32.84
N GLN A 169 -1.01 10.94 32.06
CA GLN A 169 -0.34 10.02 31.14
C GLN A 169 0.34 8.84 31.84
N CYS A 170 0.59 8.92 33.15
CA CYS A 170 1.24 7.86 33.92
C CYS A 170 0.25 6.85 34.52
N VAL A 171 -1.06 7.02 34.34
CA VAL A 171 -2.08 6.10 34.87
C VAL A 171 -2.91 5.52 33.73
N GLU A 172 -3.13 4.21 33.79
CA GLU A 172 -4.04 3.55 32.86
C GLU A 172 -5.49 3.87 33.26
N PRO A 173 -6.28 4.55 32.40
CA PRO A 173 -7.67 4.83 32.71
C PRO A 173 -8.46 3.52 32.76
N CYS A 174 -9.30 3.37 33.78
CA CYS A 174 -10.17 2.21 33.91
C CYS A 174 -11.03 2.03 32.66
N THR A 175 -10.87 0.90 32.00
CA THR A 175 -11.50 0.59 30.71
C THR A 175 -12.99 0.31 30.84
N ASP A 176 -13.42 -0.19 32.00
CA ASP A 176 -14.84 -0.40 32.29
C ASP A 176 -15.46 0.88 32.88
N PRO A 177 -16.48 1.48 32.23
CA PRO A 177 -17.17 2.66 32.74
C PRO A 177 -17.86 2.43 34.10
N LYS A 178 -18.05 1.18 34.51
CA LYS A 178 -18.59 0.78 35.82
C LYS A 178 -17.49 0.55 36.86
N SER A 179 -16.23 0.81 36.52
CA SER A 179 -15.13 0.86 37.47
C SER A 179 -14.60 2.29 37.67
N GLU A 180 -13.90 2.52 38.78
CA GLU A 180 -13.25 3.77 39.14
C GLU A 180 -11.85 3.51 39.71
N TRP A 181 -10.90 4.38 39.40
CA TRP A 181 -9.54 4.28 39.92
C TRP A 181 -9.51 4.73 41.38
N THR A 182 -8.88 3.94 42.25
CA THR A 182 -8.53 4.35 43.61
C THR A 182 -7.04 4.16 43.84
N ASP A 183 -6.43 5.02 44.62
CA ASP A 183 -5.04 4.89 45.06
C ASP A 183 -4.87 3.99 46.29
N CYS A 184 -5.97 3.74 46.98
CA CYS A 184 -5.98 2.91 48.17
C CYS A 184 -7.36 2.26 48.30
N GLY A 185 -7.50 1.04 47.77
CA GLY A 185 -8.65 0.20 48.09
C GLY A 185 -8.26 -1.17 48.65
N SER A 186 -9.22 -1.82 49.31
CA SER A 186 -9.05 -3.14 49.96
C SER A 186 -8.87 -4.27 48.96
N LYS A 187 -7.93 -5.20 49.14
CA LYS A 187 -7.78 -6.35 48.24
C LYS A 187 -9.05 -7.19 48.09
N CYS A 188 -9.99 -7.10 49.04
CA CYS A 188 -11.27 -7.79 48.98
C CYS A 188 -12.38 -6.84 48.52
N PHE A 189 -13.08 -7.21 47.46
CA PHE A 189 -14.20 -6.46 46.90
C PHE A 189 -15.29 -7.44 46.44
N PRO A 190 -16.57 -7.02 46.40
CA PRO A 190 -17.68 -7.94 46.19
C PRO A 190 -17.67 -8.52 44.78
N THR A 191 -17.72 -9.85 44.71
CA THR A 191 -17.79 -10.61 43.45
C THR A 191 -19.22 -11.10 43.24
N CYS A 192 -19.56 -11.55 42.03
CA CYS A 192 -20.89 -12.10 41.79
C CYS A 192 -21.20 -13.36 42.63
N ARG A 193 -20.16 -14.11 43.01
CA ARG A 193 -20.22 -15.27 43.90
C ARG A 193 -20.35 -14.87 45.38
N GLU A 194 -19.57 -13.88 45.81
CA GLU A 194 -19.57 -13.37 47.18
C GLU A 194 -20.02 -11.90 47.22
N GLN A 195 -21.31 -11.70 47.45
CA GLN A 195 -21.96 -10.38 47.41
C GLN A 195 -21.54 -9.44 48.55
N THR A 196 -20.81 -9.94 49.54
CA THR A 196 -20.32 -9.20 50.69
C THR A 196 -18.85 -9.47 50.90
N VAL A 197 -18.08 -8.42 51.18
CA VAL A 197 -16.66 -8.55 51.52
C VAL A 197 -16.51 -9.37 52.81
N PRO A 198 -15.63 -10.41 52.85
CA PRO A 198 -15.38 -11.19 54.05
C PRO A 198 -14.93 -10.31 55.23
N SER A 199 -15.43 -10.60 56.44
CA SER A 199 -15.14 -9.82 57.66
C SER A 199 -13.67 -9.85 58.08
N ASP A 200 -12.89 -10.80 57.58
CA ASP A 200 -11.47 -10.98 57.91
C ASP A 200 -10.54 -10.07 57.08
N CYS A 201 -11.09 -9.23 56.19
CA CYS A 201 -10.30 -8.36 55.31
C CYS A 201 -9.87 -7.02 55.96
N GLU A 202 -9.99 -6.88 57.28
CA GLU A 202 -9.60 -5.66 58.01
C GLU A 202 -8.06 -5.45 58.10
N ASP A 203 -7.24 -6.42 57.69
CA ASP A 203 -5.75 -6.38 57.77
C ASP A 203 -5.02 -6.33 56.40
N SER A 204 -5.71 -6.18 55.26
CA SER A 204 -5.04 -6.14 53.95
C SER A 204 -4.36 -4.79 53.68
N THR A 205 -3.10 -4.80 53.25
CA THR A 205 -2.38 -3.63 52.72
C THR A 205 -3.14 -3.00 51.54
N CYS A 206 -3.15 -1.67 51.50
CA CYS A 206 -3.90 -0.92 50.50
C CYS A 206 -3.18 -0.91 49.15
N GLU A 207 -3.90 -1.16 48.06
CA GLU A 207 -3.35 -1.14 46.70
C GLU A 207 -4.14 -0.20 45.78
N ALA A 208 -3.41 0.42 44.84
CA ALA A 208 -3.97 1.27 43.81
C ALA A 208 -4.42 0.44 42.60
N GLY A 209 -5.57 0.78 42.03
CA GLY A 209 -6.15 0.06 40.92
C GLY A 209 -7.59 0.46 40.60
N CYS A 210 -8.10 -0.08 39.50
CA CYS A 210 -9.51 0.03 39.12
C CYS A 210 -10.40 -0.86 39.98
N ARG A 211 -11.53 -0.31 40.44
CA ARG A 211 -12.50 -1.03 41.27
C ARG A 211 -13.92 -0.82 40.81
N CYS A 212 -14.74 -1.84 40.98
CA CYS A 212 -16.16 -1.75 40.66
C CYS A 212 -16.86 -0.68 41.50
N LYS A 213 -17.61 0.18 40.83
CA LYS A 213 -18.43 1.21 41.47
C LYS A 213 -19.50 0.57 42.33
N GLU A 214 -19.95 1.30 43.34
CA GLU A 214 -21.00 0.85 44.26
C GLU A 214 -22.25 0.34 43.50
N GLY A 215 -22.72 -0.86 43.85
CA GLY A 215 -23.86 -1.54 43.20
C GLY A 215 -23.49 -2.43 42.00
N THR A 216 -22.20 -2.57 41.69
CA THR A 216 -21.69 -3.52 40.70
C THR A 216 -20.74 -4.54 41.34
N TYR A 217 -20.63 -5.72 40.74
CA TYR A 217 -19.89 -6.86 41.26
C TYR A 217 -18.85 -7.31 40.24
N GLN A 218 -17.69 -7.77 40.70
CA GLN A 218 -16.69 -8.28 39.77
C GLN A 218 -17.06 -9.69 39.30
N GLU A 219 -17.03 -9.88 37.98
CA GLU A 219 -17.12 -11.18 37.31
C GLU A 219 -16.16 -11.19 36.12
N ASN A 220 -15.23 -12.15 36.09
CA ASN A 220 -14.22 -12.32 35.03
C ASN A 220 -13.46 -11.02 34.66
N GLY A 221 -13.04 -10.24 35.66
CA GLY A 221 -12.29 -9.00 35.44
C GLY A 221 -13.13 -7.78 35.01
N LYS A 222 -14.46 -7.91 34.88
CA LYS A 222 -15.38 -6.82 34.53
C LYS A 222 -16.38 -6.55 35.65
N CYS A 223 -16.94 -5.34 35.69
CA CYS A 223 -17.92 -4.95 36.68
C CYS A 223 -19.33 -5.10 36.12
N VAL A 224 -20.12 -6.02 36.68
CA VAL A 224 -21.45 -6.37 36.19
C VAL A 224 -22.53 -6.02 37.21
N PHE A 225 -23.76 -5.83 36.74
CA PHE A 225 -24.90 -5.65 37.63
C PHE A 225 -25.41 -7.01 38.13
N ARG A 226 -26.14 -7.01 39.25
CA ARG A 226 -26.61 -8.26 39.90
C ARG A 226 -27.39 -9.21 38.98
N HIS A 227 -28.19 -8.71 38.05
CA HIS A 227 -28.96 -9.53 37.10
C HIS A 227 -28.11 -10.13 35.97
N GLN A 228 -26.84 -9.75 35.89
CA GLN A 228 -25.85 -10.26 34.94
C GLN A 228 -24.86 -11.19 35.65
N CYS A 229 -25.08 -11.46 36.94
CA CYS A 229 -24.27 -12.40 37.71
C CYS A 229 -24.69 -13.84 37.42
N GLY A 230 -23.74 -14.76 37.48
CA GLY A 230 -24.02 -16.20 37.55
C GLY A 230 -24.73 -16.66 38.83
N CYS A 231 -25.09 -17.95 38.86
CA CYS A 231 -25.89 -18.61 39.88
C CYS A 231 -25.06 -19.58 40.71
N SER A 232 -25.23 -19.56 42.03
CA SER A 232 -24.74 -20.60 42.93
C SER A 232 -25.76 -21.73 43.05
N LEU A 233 -25.33 -22.95 42.77
CA LEU A 233 -26.14 -24.17 42.85
C LEU A 233 -26.03 -24.83 44.23
N GLU A 234 -26.95 -25.75 44.53
CA GLU A 234 -27.03 -26.43 45.85
C GLU A 234 -25.83 -27.33 46.15
N ASP A 235 -25.14 -27.84 45.12
CA ASP A 235 -23.92 -28.65 45.24
C ASP A 235 -22.65 -27.81 45.47
N GLY A 236 -22.78 -26.48 45.54
CA GLY A 236 -21.68 -25.54 45.73
C GLY A 236 -21.02 -25.07 44.43
N ASN A 237 -21.45 -25.56 43.27
CA ASN A 237 -20.99 -25.09 41.97
C ASN A 237 -21.55 -23.70 41.64
N TYR A 238 -20.80 -22.91 40.89
CA TYR A 238 -21.21 -21.60 40.39
C TYR A 238 -21.21 -21.64 38.87
N ILE A 239 -22.36 -21.34 38.26
CA ILE A 239 -22.55 -21.35 36.81
C ILE A 239 -22.81 -19.94 36.31
N GLN A 240 -22.26 -19.57 35.15
CA GLN A 240 -22.45 -18.24 34.56
C GLN A 240 -23.89 -18.07 34.06
N ASP A 241 -24.34 -16.82 33.94
CA ASP A 241 -25.65 -16.49 33.38
C ASP A 241 -25.80 -17.06 31.95
N GLY A 242 -26.92 -17.71 31.67
CA GLY A 242 -27.19 -18.42 30.41
C GLY A 242 -26.59 -19.83 30.28
N THR A 243 -25.77 -20.28 31.23
CA THR A 243 -25.14 -21.62 31.18
C THR A 243 -25.93 -22.67 31.97
N SER A 244 -25.69 -23.96 31.68
CA SER A 244 -26.31 -25.08 32.39
C SER A 244 -25.28 -26.04 32.99
N HIS A 245 -25.60 -26.59 34.16
CA HIS A 245 -24.82 -27.61 34.86
C HIS A 245 -25.67 -28.82 35.18
N MET A 246 -25.08 -29.98 34.95
CA MET A 246 -25.67 -31.27 35.23
C MET A 246 -24.94 -31.87 36.44
N PHE A 247 -25.71 -32.43 37.37
CA PHE A 247 -25.18 -33.07 38.57
C PHE A 247 -24.49 -34.40 38.21
N GLU A 248 -23.57 -34.89 39.06
CA GLU A 248 -22.75 -36.10 38.80
C GLU A 248 -23.56 -37.37 38.48
N ASP A 249 -24.82 -37.45 38.92
CA ASP A 249 -25.71 -38.58 38.67
C ASP A 249 -26.60 -38.41 37.43
N CYS A 250 -26.41 -37.31 36.69
CA CYS A 250 -27.20 -36.88 35.54
C CYS A 250 -28.71 -36.79 35.78
N SER A 251 -29.13 -36.70 37.05
CA SER A 251 -30.56 -36.70 37.43
C SER A 251 -31.19 -35.32 37.40
N THR A 252 -30.38 -34.27 37.46
CA THR A 252 -30.81 -32.87 37.59
C THR A 252 -29.92 -31.99 36.75
N ARG A 253 -30.53 -31.13 35.91
CA ARG A 253 -29.86 -30.08 35.15
C ARG A 253 -30.37 -28.73 35.62
N CYS A 254 -29.46 -27.81 35.95
CA CYS A 254 -29.78 -26.45 36.35
C CYS A 254 -29.24 -25.46 35.32
N THR A 255 -30.06 -24.50 34.90
CA THR A 255 -29.67 -23.40 34.01
C THR A 255 -29.74 -22.09 34.79
N CYS A 256 -28.74 -21.23 34.64
CA CYS A 256 -28.78 -19.88 35.22
C CYS A 256 -29.46 -18.92 34.24
N ASP A 257 -30.48 -18.21 34.69
CA ASP A 257 -31.19 -17.18 33.91
C ASP A 257 -31.36 -15.93 34.76
N LEU A 258 -30.75 -14.82 34.33
CA LEU A 258 -30.71 -13.53 35.01
C LEU A 258 -30.24 -13.60 36.47
N GLY A 259 -29.29 -14.51 36.74
CA GLY A 259 -28.77 -14.76 38.09
C GLY A 259 -29.69 -15.58 39.00
N GLU A 260 -30.74 -16.20 38.45
CA GLU A 260 -31.57 -17.21 39.13
C GLU A 260 -31.36 -18.61 38.54
N SER A 261 -31.14 -19.61 39.40
CA SER A 261 -30.97 -21.01 38.98
C SER A 261 -32.32 -21.70 38.77
N ILE A 262 -32.59 -22.18 37.56
CA ILE A 262 -33.77 -22.94 37.18
C ILE A 262 -33.36 -24.40 36.96
N CYS A 263 -33.79 -25.31 37.84
CA CYS A 263 -33.41 -26.72 37.80
C CYS A 263 -34.56 -27.63 37.37
N GLU A 264 -34.27 -28.60 36.50
CA GLU A 264 -35.20 -29.60 35.99
C GLU A 264 -34.65 -31.03 36.16
N THR A 265 -35.55 -32.01 36.21
CA THR A 265 -35.17 -33.43 36.23
C THR A 265 -34.64 -33.83 34.86
N ALA A 266 -33.46 -34.44 34.83
CA ALA A 266 -32.77 -34.89 33.64
C ALA A 266 -32.53 -36.42 33.67
N GLY A 267 -32.16 -36.97 32.52
CA GLY A 267 -31.77 -38.37 32.37
C GLY A 267 -31.25 -38.64 30.97
N CYS A 268 -30.31 -39.57 30.86
CA CYS A 268 -29.67 -39.90 29.60
C CYS A 268 -30.59 -40.71 28.68
N LYS A 269 -30.48 -40.46 27.37
CA LYS A 269 -31.28 -41.14 26.35
C LYS A 269 -30.75 -42.56 26.10
N VAL A 270 -31.41 -43.28 25.19
CA VAL A 270 -30.96 -44.61 24.76
C VAL A 270 -29.57 -44.50 24.11
N ASN A 271 -28.68 -45.44 24.43
CA ASN A 271 -27.26 -45.45 24.02
C ASN A 271 -26.43 -44.26 24.55
N GLU A 272 -26.95 -43.52 25.52
CA GLU A 272 -26.18 -42.59 26.34
C GLU A 272 -25.95 -43.19 27.73
N GLU A 273 -24.81 -42.87 28.32
CA GLU A 273 -24.49 -43.15 29.70
C GLU A 273 -24.02 -41.88 30.41
N CYS A 274 -24.37 -41.78 31.69
CA CYS A 274 -23.90 -40.69 32.53
C CYS A 274 -22.41 -40.90 32.78
N LYS A 275 -21.58 -40.01 32.23
CA LYS A 275 -20.14 -40.00 32.43
C LYS A 275 -19.73 -38.62 32.94
N VAL A 276 -18.65 -38.60 33.72
CA VAL A 276 -17.94 -37.37 34.05
C VAL A 276 -16.72 -37.32 33.15
N MET A 277 -16.71 -36.40 32.18
CA MET A 277 -15.56 -36.15 31.31
C MET A 277 -15.03 -34.73 31.60
N ALA A 278 -13.72 -34.60 31.84
CA ALA A 278 -13.09 -33.31 32.19
C ALA A 278 -13.77 -32.57 33.36
N GLY A 279 -14.24 -33.30 34.38
CA GLY A 279 -14.92 -32.71 35.55
C GLY A 279 -16.35 -32.23 35.30
N LYS A 280 -16.89 -32.40 34.08
CA LYS A 280 -18.29 -32.12 33.73
C LYS A 280 -19.07 -33.42 33.65
N ALA A 281 -20.11 -33.55 34.46
CA ALA A 281 -21.08 -34.63 34.33
C ALA A 281 -22.05 -34.30 33.19
N ASP A 282 -22.26 -35.22 32.25
CA ASP A 282 -23.31 -35.10 31.25
C ASP A 282 -23.67 -36.49 30.72
N CYS A 283 -24.68 -36.53 29.85
CA CYS A 283 -25.02 -37.73 29.11
C CYS A 283 -24.15 -37.80 27.86
N TYR A 284 -23.24 -38.78 27.83
CA TYR A 284 -22.34 -39.05 26.72
C TYR A 284 -22.73 -40.35 26.04
N CYS A 285 -22.38 -40.53 24.76
CA CYS A 285 -22.64 -41.80 24.09
C CYS A 285 -21.89 -42.94 24.78
N ALA A 286 -22.56 -44.09 24.88
CA ALA A 286 -21.94 -45.30 25.40
C ALA A 286 -20.82 -45.78 24.47
N ASP A 287 -19.87 -46.55 25.00
CA ASP A 287 -18.75 -47.08 24.19
C ASP A 287 -19.27 -47.82 22.94
N GLY A 288 -18.69 -47.53 21.77
CA GLY A 288 -19.14 -48.03 20.46
C GLY A 288 -20.28 -47.22 19.82
N TYR A 289 -20.68 -46.09 20.43
CA TYR A 289 -21.65 -45.15 19.88
C TYR A 289 -21.07 -43.74 19.81
N LYS A 290 -21.43 -42.97 18.78
CA LYS A 290 -21.10 -41.55 18.62
C LYS A 290 -22.37 -40.73 18.38
N ARG A 291 -22.31 -39.45 18.71
CA ARG A 291 -23.46 -38.55 18.70
C ARG A 291 -23.74 -38.05 17.29
N ARG A 292 -24.89 -38.40 16.72
CA ARG A 292 -25.36 -37.93 15.41
C ARG A 292 -26.68 -37.18 15.59
N GLY A 293 -26.63 -35.85 15.51
CA GLY A 293 -27.77 -34.99 15.86
C GLY A 293 -28.08 -35.07 17.36
N THR A 294 -29.30 -35.46 17.74
CA THR A 294 -29.73 -35.57 19.15
C THR A 294 -29.70 -36.99 19.73
N GLU A 295 -29.18 -37.95 18.96
CA GLU A 295 -29.18 -39.39 19.28
C GLU A 295 -27.76 -39.98 19.17
N CYS A 296 -27.48 -41.03 19.93
CA CYS A 296 -26.24 -41.80 19.84
C CYS A 296 -26.44 -43.01 18.93
N THR A 297 -25.73 -43.03 17.81
CA THR A 297 -25.73 -44.10 16.81
C THR A 297 -24.43 -44.90 16.88
N ASN A 298 -24.35 -46.07 16.26
CA ASN A 298 -23.08 -46.81 16.20
C ASN A 298 -21.96 -45.91 15.68
N GLU A 299 -20.76 -46.11 16.21
CA GLU A 299 -19.57 -45.37 15.84
C GLU A 299 -19.35 -45.40 14.32
N PRO A 300 -19.30 -44.24 13.65
CA PRO A 300 -19.02 -44.17 12.23
C PRO A 300 -17.55 -44.50 11.95
N CYS A 301 -17.26 -44.85 10.71
CA CYS A 301 -15.89 -44.87 10.19
C CYS A 301 -15.42 -43.42 10.04
N HIS A 302 -14.52 -42.99 10.93
CA HIS A 302 -13.98 -41.62 10.95
C HIS A 302 -12.54 -41.57 10.46
N THR A 303 -12.20 -40.62 9.59
CA THR A 303 -10.83 -40.37 9.11
C THR A 303 -10.55 -38.88 9.01
N GLU A 304 -9.29 -38.50 9.22
CA GLU A 304 -8.81 -37.12 9.18
C GLU A 304 -7.59 -36.97 8.26
N ILE A 305 -7.50 -35.83 7.60
CA ILE A 305 -6.31 -35.38 6.87
C ILE A 305 -6.01 -33.94 7.26
N TRP A 306 -4.77 -33.59 7.65
CA TRP A 306 -4.40 -32.22 8.09
C TRP A 306 -2.92 -31.88 7.86
N GLY A 307 -2.53 -30.61 8.04
CA GLY A 307 -1.12 -30.16 8.02
C GLY A 307 -0.44 -30.31 6.65
N GLU A 308 0.87 -30.63 6.63
CA GLU A 308 1.62 -31.07 5.44
C GLU A 308 1.20 -32.49 4.97
N VAL A 309 -0.10 -32.76 4.97
CA VAL A 309 -0.75 -34.05 4.70
C VAL A 309 -0.28 -35.17 5.64
N HIS A 310 -0.86 -35.16 6.83
CA HIS A 310 -0.92 -36.29 7.76
C HIS A 310 -2.27 -36.96 7.60
N VAL A 311 -2.28 -38.28 7.39
CA VAL A 311 -3.50 -39.08 7.26
C VAL A 311 -3.70 -39.85 8.56
N LEU A 312 -4.92 -39.83 9.10
CA LEU A 312 -5.41 -40.74 10.13
C LEU A 312 -6.44 -41.67 9.49
N THR A 313 -6.09 -42.95 9.34
CA THR A 313 -6.99 -43.96 8.78
C THR A 313 -8.18 -44.27 9.70
N PHE A 314 -9.17 -44.98 9.16
CA PHE A 314 -10.38 -45.34 9.89
C PHE A 314 -10.13 -46.15 11.17
N ASP A 315 -9.09 -46.99 11.21
CA ASP A 315 -8.77 -47.80 12.40
C ASP A 315 -7.64 -47.18 13.25
N GLY A 316 -7.30 -45.91 12.98
CA GLY A 316 -6.45 -45.07 13.83
C GLY A 316 -4.95 -45.11 13.51
N GLN A 317 -4.55 -45.67 12.36
CA GLN A 317 -3.16 -45.62 11.89
C GLN A 317 -2.87 -44.21 11.35
N SER A 318 -1.79 -43.60 11.82
CA SER A 318 -1.36 -42.27 11.35
C SER A 318 -0.03 -42.32 10.61
N PHE A 319 0.09 -41.58 9.50
CA PHE A 319 1.32 -41.45 8.73
C PHE A 319 1.37 -40.13 7.92
N PRO A 320 2.57 -39.54 7.70
CA PRO A 320 2.75 -38.39 6.81
C PRO A 320 2.96 -38.81 5.35
N TYR A 321 2.57 -37.96 4.40
CA TYR A 321 2.85 -38.19 2.98
C TYR A 321 2.94 -36.91 2.14
N HIS A 322 3.96 -36.80 1.27
CA HIS A 322 4.34 -35.55 0.58
C HIS A 322 4.24 -35.62 -0.96
N GLY A 323 3.45 -36.55 -1.49
CA GLY A 323 3.24 -36.63 -2.94
C GLY A 323 2.29 -35.55 -3.44
N LEU A 324 2.64 -34.93 -4.57
CA LEU A 324 1.83 -33.92 -5.23
C LEU A 324 1.09 -34.61 -6.37
N CYS A 325 -0.19 -34.91 -6.20
CA CYS A 325 -1.02 -35.59 -7.20
C CYS A 325 -2.48 -35.60 -6.74
N TRP A 326 -3.34 -36.21 -7.55
CA TRP A 326 -4.63 -36.70 -7.08
C TRP A 326 -4.46 -38.08 -6.46
N PHE A 327 -5.07 -38.28 -5.29
CA PHE A 327 -5.04 -39.55 -4.58
C PHE A 327 -6.44 -40.03 -4.27
N THR A 328 -6.71 -41.31 -4.50
CA THR A 328 -7.94 -41.96 -4.02
C THR A 328 -7.84 -42.17 -2.51
N LEU A 329 -8.53 -41.31 -1.75
CA LEU A 329 -8.55 -41.34 -0.29
C LEU A 329 -9.46 -42.45 0.21
N ILE A 330 -10.67 -42.53 -0.35
CA ILE A 330 -11.70 -43.49 0.02
C ILE A 330 -12.39 -43.97 -1.25
N ASN A 331 -12.57 -45.28 -1.37
CA ASN A 331 -13.29 -45.95 -2.46
C ASN A 331 -14.06 -47.14 -1.91
N THR A 332 -15.29 -47.32 -2.38
CA THR A 332 -16.14 -48.45 -2.00
C THR A 332 -15.77 -49.74 -2.71
N THR A 333 -15.71 -50.84 -1.95
CA THR A 333 -15.44 -52.18 -2.49
C THR A 333 -16.75 -52.95 -2.75
N GLY A 334 -17.51 -52.48 -3.75
CA GLY A 334 -18.63 -53.19 -4.40
C GLY A 334 -19.58 -54.01 -3.48
N SER A 335 -20.60 -53.37 -2.92
CA SER A 335 -21.69 -54.02 -2.17
C SER A 335 -23.06 -53.70 -2.77
N GLN A 336 -23.91 -54.71 -3.02
CA GLN A 336 -25.23 -54.52 -3.66
C GLN A 336 -26.24 -53.71 -2.83
N ASN A 337 -25.97 -53.44 -1.56
CA ASN A 337 -26.90 -52.78 -0.63
C ASN A 337 -26.36 -51.46 -0.06
N LEU A 338 -25.19 -51.00 -0.51
CA LEU A 338 -24.57 -49.75 -0.08
C LEU A 338 -24.44 -48.81 -1.27
N ALA A 339 -24.43 -47.50 -0.98
CA ALA A 339 -24.15 -46.49 -2.00
C ALA A 339 -22.67 -46.61 -2.41
N ASP A 340 -22.42 -46.62 -3.72
CA ASP A 340 -21.09 -46.68 -4.34
C ASP A 340 -20.57 -45.25 -4.53
N PHE A 341 -19.36 -44.96 -4.06
CA PHE A 341 -18.77 -43.62 -4.13
C PHE A 341 -17.24 -43.67 -4.06
N GLU A 342 -16.62 -42.59 -4.54
CA GLU A 342 -15.19 -42.35 -4.41
C GLU A 342 -14.94 -40.94 -3.86
N ILE A 343 -13.95 -40.80 -2.98
CA ILE A 343 -13.44 -39.52 -2.50
C ILE A 343 -11.96 -39.45 -2.87
N GLN A 344 -11.60 -38.44 -3.64
CA GLN A 344 -10.23 -38.15 -4.04
C GLN A 344 -9.76 -36.85 -3.38
N GLY A 345 -8.49 -36.82 -3.01
CA GLY A 345 -7.82 -35.65 -2.43
C GLY A 345 -6.77 -35.13 -3.39
N ARG A 346 -6.77 -33.81 -3.58
CA ARG A 346 -5.81 -33.12 -4.42
C ARG A 346 -4.75 -32.44 -3.58
N ILE A 347 -3.52 -32.92 -3.69
CA ILE A 347 -2.39 -32.41 -2.92
C ILE A 347 -1.45 -31.67 -3.86
N LEU A 348 -1.21 -30.38 -3.59
CA LEU A 348 -0.30 -29.52 -4.36
C LEU A 348 0.55 -28.67 -3.42
N THR A 349 1.57 -27.99 -3.95
CA THR A 349 2.37 -27.04 -3.20
C THR A 349 1.59 -25.75 -2.91
N SER A 350 1.75 -25.22 -1.69
CA SER A 350 1.22 -23.92 -1.30
C SER A 350 2.21 -22.80 -1.58
N THR A 351 1.74 -21.72 -2.19
CA THR A 351 2.48 -20.46 -2.29
C THR A 351 2.50 -19.68 -0.97
N ASP A 352 1.52 -19.91 -0.10
CA ASP A 352 1.31 -19.16 1.14
C ASP A 352 2.19 -19.67 2.31
N PHE A 353 2.76 -20.86 2.15
CA PHE A 353 3.60 -21.53 3.16
C PHE A 353 4.85 -22.13 2.50
N ASN A 354 5.79 -21.34 1.95
CA ASN A 354 7.09 -21.83 1.47
C ASN A 354 7.10 -23.14 0.63
N GLN A 355 6.11 -23.35 -0.26
CA GLN A 355 6.01 -24.55 -1.13
C GLN A 355 5.56 -25.86 -0.45
N LEU A 356 4.83 -25.82 0.68
CA LEU A 356 4.33 -27.03 1.36
C LEU A 356 3.30 -27.86 0.56
N PRO A 357 3.36 -29.20 0.57
CA PRO A 357 2.27 -30.04 0.10
C PRO A 357 1.06 -29.92 1.06
N ILE A 358 -0.05 -29.42 0.55
CA ILE A 358 -1.30 -29.26 1.31
C ILE A 358 -2.50 -29.78 0.51
N LEU A 359 -3.57 -30.13 1.20
CA LEU A 359 -4.84 -30.50 0.58
C LEU A 359 -5.52 -29.24 0.01
N ARG A 360 -5.49 -29.10 -1.32
CA ARG A 360 -6.07 -27.96 -2.06
C ARG A 360 -7.51 -28.22 -2.51
N GLY A 361 -7.85 -29.47 -2.74
CA GLY A 361 -9.19 -29.81 -3.19
C GLY A 361 -9.60 -31.24 -2.88
N VAL A 362 -10.90 -31.47 -2.94
CA VAL A 362 -11.55 -32.75 -2.68
C VAL A 362 -12.55 -33.00 -3.78
N LEU A 363 -12.44 -34.14 -4.47
CA LEU A 363 -13.42 -34.58 -5.47
C LEU A 363 -14.22 -35.73 -4.87
N PHE A 364 -15.53 -35.52 -4.72
CA PHE A 364 -16.47 -36.56 -4.31
C PHE A 364 -17.28 -37.03 -5.52
N ILE A 365 -17.22 -38.32 -5.82
CA ILE A 365 -17.90 -38.95 -6.95
C ILE A 365 -19.01 -39.85 -6.41
N PHE A 366 -20.26 -39.56 -6.77
CA PHE A 366 -21.42 -40.34 -6.32
C PHE A 366 -22.48 -40.43 -7.42
N ASN A 367 -22.90 -41.65 -7.77
CA ASN A 367 -23.88 -41.91 -8.84
C ASN A 367 -23.56 -41.23 -10.18
N GLU A 368 -22.29 -41.22 -10.60
CA GLU A 368 -21.79 -40.53 -11.81
C GLU A 368 -21.77 -38.99 -11.73
N ASP A 369 -22.25 -38.39 -10.62
CA ASP A 369 -22.09 -36.98 -10.35
C ASP A 369 -20.76 -36.71 -9.63
N GLU A 370 -20.05 -35.67 -10.08
CA GLU A 370 -18.78 -35.19 -9.56
C GLU A 370 -18.98 -33.89 -8.78
N PHE A 371 -18.56 -33.87 -7.52
CA PHE A 371 -18.59 -32.71 -6.64
C PHE A 371 -17.16 -32.31 -6.30
N GLU A 372 -16.66 -31.28 -6.98
CA GLU A 372 -15.29 -30.80 -6.82
C GLU A 372 -15.28 -29.59 -5.86
N LEU A 373 -14.59 -29.76 -4.74
CA LEU A 373 -14.39 -28.75 -3.69
C LEU A 373 -12.97 -28.21 -3.81
N ASN A 374 -12.83 -26.91 -4.10
CA ASN A 374 -11.54 -26.24 -4.23
C ASN A 374 -11.39 -25.17 -3.14
N ASP A 375 -10.20 -25.08 -2.55
CA ASP A 375 -9.88 -24.09 -1.52
C ASP A 375 -9.80 -22.65 -2.04
N GLN A 376 -9.61 -22.50 -3.36
CA GLN A 376 -9.58 -21.23 -4.07
C GLN A 376 -10.66 -21.13 -5.13
N ASN A 377 -11.20 -19.93 -5.28
CA ASN A 377 -12.19 -19.56 -6.26
C ASN A 377 -11.57 -18.59 -7.27
N PRO A 378 -11.46 -18.98 -8.56
CA PRO A 378 -10.89 -18.14 -9.61
C PRO A 378 -11.61 -16.79 -9.78
N ASP A 379 -12.90 -16.72 -9.45
CA ASP A 379 -13.69 -15.48 -9.57
C ASP A 379 -13.62 -14.60 -8.31
N ILE A 380 -13.28 -15.19 -7.15
CA ILE A 380 -13.28 -14.50 -5.85
C ILE A 380 -12.08 -15.00 -5.02
N PRO A 381 -10.90 -14.35 -5.15
CA PRO A 381 -9.69 -14.76 -4.45
C PRO A 381 -9.88 -14.89 -2.93
N GLY A 382 -9.38 -15.99 -2.34
CA GLY A 382 -9.46 -16.26 -0.90
C GLY A 382 -10.76 -16.93 -0.42
N TYR A 383 -11.69 -17.25 -1.33
CA TYR A 383 -12.91 -18.00 -1.07
C TYR A 383 -12.86 -19.39 -1.73
N PRO A 384 -13.59 -20.39 -1.21
CA PRO A 384 -13.63 -21.71 -1.82
C PRO A 384 -14.56 -21.72 -3.05
N GLN A 385 -14.39 -22.72 -3.91
CA GLN A 385 -15.28 -23.00 -5.04
C GLN A 385 -15.85 -24.41 -4.95
N LEU A 386 -17.15 -24.54 -5.23
CA LEU A 386 -17.82 -25.82 -5.46
C LEU A 386 -18.21 -25.91 -6.93
N LEU A 387 -17.76 -26.95 -7.62
CA LEU A 387 -18.21 -27.33 -8.96
C LEU A 387 -18.99 -28.64 -8.88
N VAL A 388 -20.12 -28.70 -9.58
CA VAL A 388 -20.92 -29.92 -9.76
C VAL A 388 -20.87 -30.29 -11.24
N ASN A 389 -20.32 -31.45 -11.55
CA ASN A 389 -20.09 -31.92 -12.92
C ASN A 389 -19.35 -30.88 -13.78
N GLY A 390 -18.34 -30.22 -13.20
CA GLY A 390 -17.56 -29.15 -13.85
C GLY A 390 -18.28 -27.79 -13.99
N HIS A 391 -19.48 -27.62 -13.42
CA HIS A 391 -20.25 -26.38 -13.52
C HIS A 391 -20.55 -25.77 -12.14
N LYS A 392 -20.58 -24.43 -12.05
CA LYS A 392 -21.01 -23.74 -10.83
C LYS A 392 -22.50 -23.99 -10.58
N PRO A 393 -22.94 -24.34 -9.36
CA PRO A 393 -24.35 -24.57 -9.08
C PRO A 393 -25.17 -23.28 -9.30
N HIS A 394 -26.22 -23.35 -10.13
CA HIS A 394 -27.15 -22.25 -10.34
C HIS A 394 -28.09 -22.10 -9.14
N ARG A 395 -28.34 -20.86 -8.69
CA ARG A 395 -29.15 -20.47 -7.52
C ARG A 395 -30.61 -21.00 -7.49
N HIS A 396 -31.05 -21.71 -8.53
CA HIS A 396 -32.40 -22.25 -8.68
C HIS A 396 -32.49 -23.69 -9.22
N ASP A 397 -31.36 -24.33 -9.51
CA ASP A 397 -31.35 -25.76 -9.82
C ASP A 397 -31.08 -26.48 -8.50
N ASP A 398 -32.17 -26.79 -7.78
CA ASP A 398 -32.17 -27.83 -6.76
C ASP A 398 -31.75 -29.12 -7.48
N PRO A 399 -30.54 -29.65 -7.25
CA PRO A 399 -30.15 -30.88 -7.91
C PRO A 399 -31.15 -31.94 -7.48
N THR A 400 -31.67 -32.70 -8.43
CA THR A 400 -32.65 -33.79 -8.21
C THR A 400 -32.09 -34.96 -7.39
N THR A 401 -31.02 -34.75 -6.63
CA THR A 401 -30.27 -35.72 -5.84
C THR A 401 -30.54 -35.47 -4.35
N SER A 402 -30.61 -36.54 -3.55
CA SER A 402 -30.89 -36.50 -2.11
C SER A 402 -29.74 -35.96 -1.25
N LEU A 403 -28.85 -35.14 -1.82
CA LEU A 403 -27.64 -34.61 -1.23
C LEU A 403 -27.89 -33.21 -0.66
N THR A 404 -27.53 -32.99 0.60
CA THR A 404 -27.56 -31.63 1.18
C THR A 404 -26.13 -31.09 1.14
N ILE A 405 -25.91 -30.04 0.36
CA ILE A 405 -24.62 -29.36 0.27
C ILE A 405 -24.74 -28.03 1.00
N GLU A 406 -24.00 -27.88 2.09
CA GLU A 406 -23.96 -26.66 2.88
C GLU A 406 -22.59 -25.99 2.70
N VAL A 407 -22.57 -24.84 2.04
CA VAL A 407 -21.39 -23.97 1.94
C VAL A 407 -21.55 -22.86 2.96
N ASN A 408 -20.82 -22.94 4.07
CA ASN A 408 -20.85 -21.91 5.10
C ASN A 408 -19.59 -21.04 5.01
N LEU A 409 -19.72 -19.92 4.30
CA LEU A 409 -18.65 -18.95 4.08
C LEU A 409 -18.20 -18.24 5.38
N ALA A 410 -19.01 -18.30 6.44
CA ALA A 410 -18.68 -17.69 7.74
C ALA A 410 -17.94 -18.66 8.68
N SER A 411 -17.91 -19.96 8.38
CA SER A 411 -17.28 -20.98 9.23
C SER A 411 -16.12 -21.72 8.54
N GLU A 412 -15.57 -21.18 7.45
CA GLU A 412 -14.35 -21.66 6.79
C GLU A 412 -14.37 -23.16 6.39
N VAL A 413 -15.56 -23.73 6.20
CA VAL A 413 -15.76 -25.16 5.92
C VAL A 413 -16.83 -25.37 4.84
N ILE A 414 -16.56 -26.32 3.94
CA ILE A 414 -17.56 -26.84 3.00
C ILE A 414 -18.03 -28.20 3.52
N VAL A 415 -19.36 -28.38 3.60
CA VAL A 415 -19.97 -29.61 4.12
C VAL A 415 -20.82 -30.28 3.05
N ILE A 416 -20.53 -31.55 2.77
CA ILE A 416 -21.41 -32.43 1.99
C ILE A 416 -21.96 -33.47 2.96
N SER A 417 -23.29 -33.47 3.14
CA SER A 417 -23.94 -34.38 4.10
C SER A 417 -25.07 -35.18 3.45
N THR A 418 -25.10 -36.47 3.80
CA THR A 418 -26.19 -37.42 3.51
C THR A 418 -26.61 -38.16 4.77
N ASP A 419 -27.58 -39.07 4.64
CA ASP A 419 -27.92 -40.01 5.71
C ASP A 419 -26.81 -41.02 6.03
N TRP A 420 -25.74 -41.11 5.23
CA TRP A 420 -24.65 -42.06 5.43
C TRP A 420 -23.22 -41.49 5.33
N LEU A 421 -23.07 -40.23 4.93
CA LEU A 421 -21.80 -39.50 4.78
C LEU A 421 -21.90 -38.12 5.45
N ASP A 422 -20.86 -37.71 6.17
CA ASP A 422 -20.59 -36.32 6.54
C ASP A 422 -19.14 -36.01 6.14
N LEU A 423 -18.96 -35.18 5.10
CA LEU A 423 -17.67 -34.78 4.56
C LEU A 423 -17.47 -33.29 4.83
N ARG A 424 -16.40 -32.94 5.55
CA ARG A 424 -16.08 -31.57 5.97
C ARG A 424 -14.70 -31.16 5.48
N PHE A 425 -14.65 -30.25 4.52
CA PHE A 425 -13.40 -29.69 3.99
C PHE A 425 -13.16 -28.29 4.56
N HIS A 426 -12.18 -28.16 5.45
CA HIS A 426 -11.76 -26.91 6.07
C HIS A 426 -10.70 -26.24 5.19
N TYR A 427 -11.16 -25.47 4.21
CA TYR A 427 -10.31 -24.94 3.13
C TYR A 427 -9.25 -23.93 3.60
N LYS A 428 -9.41 -23.28 4.76
CA LYS A 428 -8.38 -22.40 5.36
C LYS A 428 -7.32 -23.18 6.15
N ASN A 429 -7.71 -24.28 6.78
CA ASN A 429 -6.80 -25.12 7.56
C ASN A 429 -6.20 -26.26 6.71
N HIS A 430 -6.60 -26.36 5.44
CA HIS A 430 -6.24 -27.43 4.51
C HIS A 430 -6.47 -28.83 5.09
N SER A 431 -7.56 -29.00 5.86
CA SER A 431 -7.92 -30.25 6.50
C SER A 431 -9.25 -30.83 6.01
N LEU A 432 -9.37 -32.15 6.09
CA LEU A 432 -10.54 -32.91 5.67
C LEU A 432 -10.92 -33.91 6.75
N ASN A 433 -12.17 -33.88 7.18
CA ASN A 433 -12.76 -34.84 8.10
C ASN A 433 -13.89 -35.58 7.38
N VAL A 434 -13.91 -36.91 7.45
CA VAL A 434 -14.94 -37.73 6.80
C VAL A 434 -15.51 -38.76 7.78
N ASP A 435 -16.82 -38.71 7.98
CA ASP A 435 -17.59 -39.70 8.70
C ASP A 435 -18.47 -40.52 7.75
N LEU A 436 -18.33 -41.84 7.81
CA LEU A 436 -19.17 -42.79 7.09
C LEU A 436 -19.95 -43.66 8.07
N ASP A 437 -21.22 -43.92 7.76
CA ASP A 437 -22.06 -44.79 8.57
C ASP A 437 -21.40 -46.19 8.76
N TYR A 438 -21.48 -46.73 9.97
CA TYR A 438 -20.88 -48.02 10.37
C TYR A 438 -21.23 -49.19 9.44
N LYS A 439 -22.32 -49.11 8.64
CA LYS A 439 -22.65 -50.10 7.62
C LYS A 439 -21.57 -50.29 6.55
N TYR A 440 -20.66 -49.33 6.39
CA TYR A 440 -19.53 -49.39 5.46
C TYR A 440 -18.32 -50.15 6.01
N THR A 441 -18.36 -50.62 7.25
CA THR A 441 -17.30 -51.47 7.82
C THR A 441 -17.00 -52.68 6.94
N ASN A 442 -15.72 -52.90 6.60
CA ASN A 442 -15.21 -53.89 5.63
C ASN A 442 -15.58 -53.65 4.15
N HIS A 443 -16.14 -52.49 3.80
CA HIS A 443 -16.55 -52.15 2.44
C HIS A 443 -15.82 -50.93 1.86
N LEU A 444 -14.69 -50.56 2.47
CA LEU A 444 -13.88 -49.40 2.12
C LEU A 444 -12.45 -49.83 1.75
N SER A 445 -11.82 -49.03 0.91
CA SER A 445 -10.40 -49.12 0.54
C SER A 445 -9.91 -47.74 0.14
N GLY A 446 -8.60 -47.50 0.17
CA GLY A 446 -8.00 -46.22 -0.18
C GLY A 446 -6.87 -45.89 0.77
N MET A 447 -6.35 -44.65 0.72
CA MET A 447 -5.36 -44.18 1.68
C MET A 447 -5.87 -44.14 3.11
N CYS A 448 -7.19 -44.03 3.32
CA CYS A 448 -7.81 -44.00 4.64
C CYS A 448 -8.07 -45.39 5.25
N GLY A 449 -7.69 -46.49 4.57
CA GLY A 449 -7.82 -47.85 5.11
C GLY A 449 -9.22 -48.47 4.92
N SER A 450 -9.53 -49.53 5.68
CA SER A 450 -10.68 -50.42 5.42
C SER A 450 -11.83 -50.37 6.44
N CYS A 451 -11.65 -49.63 7.54
CA CYS A 451 -12.60 -49.49 8.66
C CYS A 451 -13.14 -50.84 9.14
N ASN A 452 -12.25 -51.72 9.59
CA ASN A 452 -12.62 -53.06 10.07
C ASN A 452 -12.27 -53.28 11.55
N GLY A 453 -11.71 -52.26 12.21
CA GLY A 453 -11.21 -52.28 13.59
C GLY A 453 -9.80 -52.86 13.73
N ASN A 454 -9.07 -53.07 12.64
CA ASN A 454 -7.73 -53.66 12.62
C ASN A 454 -6.70 -52.69 12.02
N ILE A 455 -6.15 -51.83 12.88
CA ILE A 455 -5.07 -50.88 12.55
C ILE A 455 -3.88 -51.47 11.77
N SER A 456 -3.62 -52.78 11.88
CA SER A 456 -2.48 -53.43 11.23
C SER A 456 -2.67 -53.71 9.74
N ASP A 457 -3.90 -53.64 9.21
CA ASP A 457 -4.18 -53.88 7.80
C ASP A 457 -4.50 -52.62 6.98
N ASP A 458 -4.57 -51.45 7.62
CA ASP A 458 -4.85 -50.18 6.96
C ASP A 458 -3.78 -49.76 5.93
N LEU A 459 -2.54 -50.24 6.09
CA LEU A 459 -1.43 -49.97 5.17
C LEU A 459 -1.10 -51.16 4.27
N ILE A 460 -2.04 -52.08 4.06
CA ILE A 460 -1.90 -53.21 3.14
C ILE A 460 -2.55 -52.84 1.81
N LEU A 461 -1.90 -53.21 0.70
CA LEU A 461 -2.44 -52.97 -0.63
C LEU A 461 -3.69 -53.85 -0.89
N PRO A 462 -4.64 -53.44 -1.75
CA PRO A 462 -5.84 -54.24 -2.07
C PRO A 462 -5.57 -55.64 -2.63
N ASN A 463 -4.34 -55.92 -3.05
CA ASN A 463 -3.88 -57.24 -3.50
C ASN A 463 -3.33 -58.13 -2.36
N GLU A 464 -3.55 -57.75 -1.10
CA GLU A 464 -3.08 -58.40 0.14
C GLU A 464 -1.54 -58.43 0.31
N ASN A 465 -0.79 -57.68 -0.49
CA ASN A 465 0.66 -57.57 -0.33
C ASN A 465 1.02 -56.41 0.61
N GLU A 466 2.01 -56.64 1.48
CA GLU A 466 2.63 -55.57 2.26
C GLU A 466 3.46 -54.66 1.31
N PRO A 467 3.26 -53.33 1.36
CA PRO A 467 4.06 -52.40 0.57
C PRO A 467 5.51 -52.36 1.09
N SER A 468 6.48 -52.14 0.20
CA SER A 468 7.89 -52.04 0.59
C SER A 468 8.23 -50.77 1.38
N SER A 469 7.41 -49.73 1.27
CA SER A 469 7.54 -48.46 1.98
C SER A 469 6.20 -47.73 2.05
N LEU A 470 6.09 -46.70 2.90
CA LEU A 470 4.94 -45.78 2.91
C LEU A 470 4.77 -45.06 1.56
N SER A 471 5.87 -44.78 0.86
CA SER A 471 5.81 -44.19 -0.49
C SER A 471 5.16 -45.15 -1.48
N ASP A 472 5.51 -46.44 -1.44
CA ASP A 472 4.92 -47.44 -2.34
C ASP A 472 3.43 -47.68 -2.06
N PHE A 473 3.02 -47.60 -0.79
CA PHE A 473 1.60 -47.65 -0.41
C PHE A 473 0.83 -46.49 -1.03
N ALA A 474 1.27 -45.25 -0.81
CA ALA A 474 0.57 -44.06 -1.29
C ALA A 474 0.62 -43.92 -2.82
N LYS A 475 1.72 -44.32 -3.47
CA LYS A 475 1.84 -44.36 -4.94
C LYS A 475 0.79 -45.25 -5.59
N TYR A 476 0.40 -46.34 -4.94
CA TYR A 476 -0.65 -47.23 -5.46
C TYR A 476 -2.00 -46.51 -5.62
N TRP A 477 -2.25 -45.51 -4.77
CA TRP A 477 -3.48 -44.73 -4.75
C TRP A 477 -3.38 -43.42 -5.54
N ALA A 478 -2.25 -43.14 -6.19
CA ALA A 478 -2.04 -41.95 -7.02
C ALA A 478 -2.69 -42.11 -8.41
N GLN A 479 -3.27 -41.02 -8.93
CA GLN A 479 -3.89 -40.97 -10.26
C GLN A 479 -2.94 -40.30 -11.27
N GLU A 480 -2.46 -41.03 -12.28
CA GLU A 480 -1.37 -40.58 -13.19
C GLU A 480 -1.78 -39.57 -14.29
N ASP A 481 -3.06 -39.21 -14.44
CA ASP A 481 -3.56 -38.48 -15.61
C ASP A 481 -3.40 -36.93 -15.58
N GLY A 482 -2.64 -36.37 -14.63
CA GLY A 482 -2.42 -34.91 -14.47
C GLY A 482 -1.01 -34.42 -14.81
N ILE A 483 -0.90 -33.24 -15.43
CA ILE A 483 0.36 -32.53 -15.78
C ILE A 483 1.28 -32.25 -14.56
N ASP A 484 0.78 -32.45 -13.34
CA ASP A 484 1.38 -31.98 -12.08
C ASP A 484 1.67 -33.11 -11.05
N CYS A 485 1.66 -34.38 -11.46
CA CYS A 485 1.91 -35.49 -10.54
C CYS A 485 3.41 -35.72 -10.29
N THR A 486 3.87 -35.42 -9.07
CA THR A 486 5.23 -35.70 -8.58
C THR A 486 5.20 -36.53 -7.29
N LEU A 487 5.74 -37.74 -7.35
CA LEU A 487 5.67 -38.72 -6.25
C LEU A 487 7.08 -38.93 -5.65
N PRO A 488 7.30 -38.69 -4.35
CA PRO A 488 8.62 -38.81 -3.72
C PRO A 488 9.12 -40.27 -3.72
N GLU A 489 10.43 -40.49 -3.84
CA GLU A 489 11.02 -41.84 -3.76
C GLU A 489 10.95 -42.43 -2.34
N GLU A 490 11.17 -41.62 -1.29
CA GLU A 490 11.09 -42.03 0.12
C GLU A 490 10.49 -40.94 1.01
N VAL A 491 9.77 -41.32 2.07
CA VAL A 491 9.27 -40.40 3.12
C VAL A 491 10.22 -40.48 4.32
N MET A 492 10.78 -39.36 4.76
CA MET A 492 11.67 -39.33 5.93
C MET A 492 10.86 -39.54 7.21
N ALA A 493 11.16 -40.57 8.00
CA ALA A 493 10.53 -40.77 9.31
C ALA A 493 11.07 -39.79 10.38
N VAL A 494 10.22 -39.35 11.30
CA VAL A 494 10.59 -38.50 12.48
C VAL A 494 11.77 -39.10 13.26
N SER A 495 11.84 -40.42 13.36
CA SER A 495 12.93 -41.15 14.04
C SER A 495 14.32 -40.91 13.44
N SER A 496 14.38 -40.50 12.18
CA SER A 496 15.61 -40.24 11.42
C SER A 496 16.19 -38.85 11.69
N LEU A 497 15.41 -37.96 12.34
CA LEU A 497 15.77 -36.56 12.61
C LEU A 497 16.70 -36.38 13.84
N GLN A 498 17.14 -37.48 14.48
CA GLN A 498 17.92 -37.47 15.74
C GLN A 498 19.28 -36.74 15.69
N HIS A 499 19.76 -36.31 14.52
CA HIS A 499 21.06 -35.64 14.36
C HIS A 499 20.99 -34.11 14.28
N PHE A 500 19.81 -33.51 14.41
CA PHE A 500 19.60 -32.06 14.30
C PHE A 500 18.91 -31.47 15.54
N ASN A 501 19.07 -30.15 15.74
CA ASN A 501 18.64 -29.44 16.95
C ASN A 501 17.10 -29.25 16.98
N LEU A 502 16.38 -30.29 17.41
CA LEU A 502 14.91 -30.37 17.52
C LEU A 502 14.30 -29.64 18.74
N SER A 503 15.11 -28.93 19.55
CA SER A 503 14.62 -28.33 20.80
C SER A 503 13.51 -27.32 20.54
N GLU A 504 13.72 -26.42 19.58
CA GLU A 504 12.79 -25.33 19.27
C GLU A 504 11.42 -25.86 18.82
N ALA A 505 11.38 -26.81 17.88
CA ALA A 505 10.12 -27.42 17.41
C ALA A 505 9.34 -28.11 18.55
N LYS A 506 10.06 -28.79 19.45
CA LYS A 506 9.46 -29.42 20.62
C LYS A 506 8.90 -28.39 21.59
N ASP A 507 9.63 -27.32 21.83
CA ASP A 507 9.23 -26.26 22.76
C ASP A 507 7.97 -25.53 22.28
N VAL A 508 7.90 -25.19 20.98
CA VAL A 508 6.74 -24.47 20.41
C VAL A 508 5.52 -25.39 20.27
N CYS A 509 5.69 -26.64 19.81
CA CYS A 509 4.57 -27.57 19.66
C CYS A 509 4.05 -28.14 21.00
N TYR A 510 4.82 -28.03 22.09
CA TYR A 510 4.43 -28.54 23.42
C TYR A 510 3.10 -27.96 23.91
N GLU A 511 2.71 -26.76 23.46
CA GLU A 511 1.43 -26.14 23.82
C GLU A 511 0.20 -27.00 23.50
N ILE A 512 0.27 -27.87 22.47
CA ILE A 512 -0.83 -28.81 22.10
C ILE A 512 -1.06 -29.85 23.21
N ILE A 513 0.02 -30.34 23.84
CA ILE A 513 -0.04 -31.39 24.87
C ILE A 513 0.23 -30.86 26.29
N ARG A 514 0.21 -29.53 26.46
CA ARG A 514 0.49 -28.88 27.73
C ARG A 514 -0.67 -29.13 28.70
N ARG A 515 -0.38 -29.84 29.79
CA ARG A 515 -1.38 -30.18 30.84
C ARG A 515 -1.96 -28.97 31.59
N SER A 516 -1.30 -27.82 31.54
CA SER A 516 -1.82 -26.54 32.06
C SER A 516 -2.32 -25.59 30.97
N GLY A 517 -2.33 -26.04 29.71
CA GLY A 517 -2.77 -25.28 28.56
C GLY A 517 -4.28 -25.41 28.30
N PRO A 518 -4.78 -24.72 27.25
CA PRO A 518 -6.21 -24.67 26.94
C PRO A 518 -6.81 -26.04 26.59
N TYR A 519 -5.99 -26.99 26.13
CA TYR A 519 -6.44 -28.33 25.74
C TYR A 519 -6.46 -29.35 26.89
N ARG A 520 -6.21 -28.93 28.15
CA ARG A 520 -6.09 -29.84 29.31
C ARG A 520 -7.22 -30.87 29.38
N ASP A 521 -8.43 -30.41 29.19
CA ASP A 521 -9.66 -31.20 29.33
C ASP A 521 -9.82 -32.21 28.18
N CYS A 522 -9.24 -31.91 27.01
CA CYS A 522 -9.24 -32.80 25.85
C CYS A 522 -8.16 -33.90 25.92
N LEU A 523 -7.04 -33.66 26.63
CA LEU A 523 -5.94 -34.63 26.75
C LEU A 523 -6.34 -35.96 27.41
N GLU A 524 -7.48 -36.00 28.08
CA GLU A 524 -8.03 -37.22 28.70
C GLU A 524 -8.83 -38.09 27.71
N VAL A 525 -9.26 -37.52 26.57
CA VAL A 525 -10.21 -38.16 25.64
C VAL A 525 -9.64 -38.32 24.23
N VAL A 526 -8.89 -37.34 23.73
CA VAL A 526 -8.24 -37.39 22.42
C VAL A 526 -6.72 -37.43 22.59
N ASP A 527 -6.05 -38.37 21.91
CA ASP A 527 -4.60 -38.52 21.95
C ASP A 527 -3.88 -37.35 21.25
N GLY A 528 -3.60 -36.30 22.03
CA GLY A 528 -2.89 -35.09 21.56
C GLY A 528 -1.47 -35.34 21.05
N HIS A 529 -0.86 -36.51 21.34
CA HIS A 529 0.50 -36.80 20.86
C HIS A 529 0.57 -36.93 19.34
N ARG A 530 -0.53 -37.31 18.68
CA ARG A 530 -0.59 -37.39 17.20
C ARG A 530 -0.35 -36.01 16.58
N TYR A 531 -1.13 -35.02 17.02
CA TYR A 531 -1.05 -33.63 16.57
C TYR A 531 0.25 -32.94 17.02
N TYR A 532 0.77 -33.26 18.21
CA TYR A 532 2.08 -32.79 18.66
C TYR A 532 3.23 -33.32 17.79
N ASN A 533 3.21 -34.61 17.44
CA ASN A 533 4.25 -35.22 16.61
C ASN A 533 4.20 -34.70 15.16
N SER A 534 3.00 -34.52 14.59
CA SER A 534 2.83 -33.90 13.27
C SER A 534 3.27 -32.44 13.27
N CYS A 535 2.97 -31.68 14.33
CA CYS A 535 3.45 -30.31 14.50
C CYS A 535 4.98 -30.24 14.51
N ILE A 536 5.65 -31.13 15.25
CA ILE A 536 7.14 -31.16 15.28
C ILE A 536 7.69 -31.47 13.89
N TYR A 537 7.07 -32.42 13.19
CA TYR A 537 7.50 -32.81 11.85
C TYR A 537 7.41 -31.61 10.89
N ASP A 538 6.27 -30.94 10.84
CA ASP A 538 6.02 -29.80 9.94
C ASP A 538 6.88 -28.58 10.33
N TYR A 539 6.95 -28.25 11.63
CA TYR A 539 7.78 -27.14 12.11
C TYR A 539 9.27 -27.36 11.81
N PHE A 540 9.75 -28.61 11.82
CA PHE A 540 11.14 -28.91 11.51
C PHE A 540 11.54 -28.52 10.09
N PHE A 541 10.66 -28.76 9.10
CA PHE A 541 10.95 -28.43 7.70
C PHE A 541 10.81 -26.93 7.41
N MET A 542 9.91 -26.24 8.11
CA MET A 542 9.52 -24.88 7.77
C MET A 542 10.05 -23.78 8.70
N LYS A 543 10.14 -24.04 10.00
CA LYS A 543 10.45 -23.05 11.05
C LYS A 543 9.52 -21.82 11.10
N GLU A 544 8.24 -22.00 10.79
CA GLU A 544 7.25 -20.90 10.85
C GLU A 544 6.29 -21.03 12.04
N PRO A 545 6.00 -19.94 12.79
CA PRO A 545 5.10 -19.99 13.94
C PRO A 545 3.65 -20.37 13.61
N GLY A 546 3.17 -20.08 12.39
CA GLY A 546 1.77 -20.33 11.97
C GLY A 546 1.37 -21.80 11.94
N ILE A 547 2.35 -22.70 11.80
CA ILE A 547 2.18 -24.16 11.74
C ILE A 547 1.53 -24.69 13.00
N VAL A 548 1.93 -24.16 14.16
CA VAL A 548 1.41 -24.60 15.46
C VAL A 548 -0.08 -24.30 15.56
N GLY A 549 -0.53 -23.18 14.96
CA GLY A 549 -1.94 -22.82 14.86
C GLY A 549 -2.76 -23.81 14.03
N LEU A 550 -2.22 -24.32 12.91
CA LEU A 550 -2.88 -25.31 12.06
C LEU A 550 -3.10 -26.64 12.81
N HIS A 551 -2.06 -27.18 13.46
CA HIS A 551 -2.14 -28.43 14.22
C HIS A 551 -2.99 -28.30 15.49
N ALA A 552 -2.90 -27.15 16.18
CA ALA A 552 -3.76 -26.85 17.32
C ALA A 552 -5.24 -26.68 16.91
N GLY A 553 -5.50 -26.09 15.75
CA GLY A 553 -6.83 -25.97 15.16
C GLY A 553 -7.45 -27.33 14.85
N GLN A 554 -6.69 -28.25 14.23
CA GLN A 554 -7.17 -29.62 14.00
C GLN A 554 -7.41 -30.36 15.32
N TYR A 555 -6.51 -30.24 16.30
CA TYR A 555 -6.71 -30.88 17.60
C TYR A 555 -8.00 -30.38 18.28
N ARG A 556 -8.28 -29.08 18.20
CA ARG A 556 -9.53 -28.49 18.70
C ARG A 556 -10.77 -29.11 18.05
N GLU A 557 -10.76 -29.31 16.73
CA GLU A 557 -11.89 -29.95 16.03
C GLU A 557 -12.06 -31.42 16.46
N ALA A 558 -10.97 -32.16 16.68
CA ALA A 558 -11.04 -33.51 17.22
C ALA A 558 -11.60 -33.55 18.66
N CYS A 559 -11.23 -32.58 19.51
CA CYS A 559 -11.81 -32.43 20.85
C CYS A 559 -13.31 -32.18 20.82
N LYS A 560 -13.73 -31.29 19.90
CA LYS A 560 -15.12 -30.94 19.69
C LYS A 560 -15.94 -32.10 19.13
N TYR A 561 -15.34 -32.93 18.27
CA TYR A 561 -15.94 -34.17 17.79
C TYR A 561 -16.29 -35.14 18.93
N GLU A 562 -15.45 -35.19 19.98
CA GLU A 562 -15.73 -35.94 21.22
C GLU A 562 -16.70 -35.22 22.19
N GLY A 563 -17.22 -34.05 21.82
CA GLY A 563 -18.15 -33.27 22.63
C GLY A 563 -17.49 -32.43 23.73
N ILE A 564 -16.20 -32.18 23.64
CA ILE A 564 -15.44 -31.30 24.54
C ILE A 564 -15.30 -29.94 23.87
N ASP A 565 -15.97 -28.93 24.41
CA ASP A 565 -15.81 -27.55 23.95
C ASP A 565 -14.66 -26.89 24.70
N ILE A 566 -13.76 -26.24 23.96
CA ILE A 566 -12.56 -25.60 24.52
C ILE A 566 -12.84 -24.11 24.63
N GLU A 567 -13.10 -23.63 25.85
CA GLU A 567 -13.25 -22.21 26.15
C GLU A 567 -11.89 -21.49 26.05
N ILE A 568 -11.60 -20.91 24.89
CA ILE A 568 -10.45 -20.02 24.70
C ILE A 568 -10.90 -18.62 25.12
N ASN A 569 -10.12 -17.92 25.94
CA ASN A 569 -10.47 -16.59 26.47
C ASN A 569 -10.70 -15.57 25.31
N GLU A 570 -11.97 -15.28 24.98
CA GLU A 570 -12.44 -14.70 23.69
C GLU A 570 -12.24 -13.19 23.51
N ASN A 571 -11.32 -12.55 24.24
CA ASN A 571 -10.99 -11.12 24.03
C ASN A 571 -9.96 -10.89 22.91
N SER A 572 -9.49 -11.95 22.23
CA SER A 572 -8.51 -11.88 21.14
C SER A 572 -9.12 -12.04 19.73
N ILE A 573 -10.42 -12.34 19.61
CA ILE A 573 -11.11 -12.41 18.31
C ILE A 573 -11.59 -11.00 17.94
N GLN A 574 -10.86 -10.33 17.06
CA GLN A 574 -11.31 -9.07 16.47
C GLN A 574 -12.34 -9.34 15.37
N CYS A 575 -13.62 -9.10 15.66
CA CYS A 575 -14.61 -9.02 14.60
C CYS A 575 -14.42 -7.73 13.77
N PRO A 576 -14.74 -7.76 12.46
CA PRO A 576 -14.76 -6.56 11.64
C PRO A 576 -15.60 -5.44 12.28
N SER A 577 -15.19 -4.18 12.06
CA SER A 577 -15.82 -3.01 12.68
C SER A 577 -17.34 -3.00 12.51
N GLY A 578 -18.08 -3.04 13.62
CA GLY A 578 -19.55 -3.03 13.64
C GLY A 578 -20.21 -4.41 13.77
N MET A 579 -19.43 -5.50 13.86
CA MET A 579 -19.92 -6.85 14.19
C MET A 579 -19.54 -7.23 15.63
N THR A 580 -20.26 -8.18 16.21
CA THR A 580 -20.04 -8.70 17.57
C THR A 580 -19.93 -10.22 17.53
N TYR A 581 -18.92 -10.79 18.16
CA TYR A 581 -18.78 -12.24 18.28
C TYR A 581 -19.88 -12.80 19.19
N ASN A 582 -20.57 -13.85 18.74
CA ASN A 582 -21.60 -14.54 19.53
C ASN A 582 -21.30 -16.04 19.59
N PRO A 583 -20.85 -16.58 20.74
CA PRO A 583 -20.47 -17.98 20.90
C PRO A 583 -21.66 -18.98 20.87
N GLY A 584 -22.91 -18.51 21.00
CA GLY A 584 -24.10 -19.38 21.19
C GLY A 584 -25.26 -19.16 20.22
N SER A 585 -25.01 -18.69 18.99
CA SER A 585 -26.10 -18.26 18.10
C SER A 585 -27.01 -19.40 17.59
N SER A 586 -28.18 -19.56 18.20
CA SER A 586 -29.25 -20.46 17.72
C SER A 586 -29.89 -20.03 16.38
N SER A 587 -29.55 -18.86 15.83
CA SER A 587 -30.07 -18.32 14.56
C SER A 587 -28.96 -17.84 13.63
N CYS A 588 -28.91 -18.36 12.41
CA CYS A 588 -28.00 -17.86 11.39
C CYS A 588 -28.32 -16.40 11.02
N GLN A 589 -27.26 -15.61 10.79
CA GLN A 589 -27.33 -14.16 10.58
C GLN A 589 -28.22 -13.79 9.38
N GLU A 590 -29.19 -12.90 9.58
CA GLU A 590 -30.01 -12.37 8.49
C GLU A 590 -29.14 -11.53 7.53
N THR A 591 -29.23 -11.82 6.22
CA THR A 591 -28.56 -11.03 5.18
C THR A 591 -29.60 -10.23 4.39
N CYS A 592 -29.15 -9.21 3.66
CA CYS A 592 -30.03 -8.43 2.79
C CYS A 592 -30.75 -9.25 1.70
N SER A 593 -30.38 -10.51 1.47
CA SER A 593 -30.92 -11.36 0.39
C SER A 593 -31.74 -12.57 0.86
N ASN A 594 -31.90 -12.83 2.17
CA ASN A 594 -32.62 -14.01 2.66
C ASN A 594 -33.62 -13.69 3.78
N GLU A 595 -34.91 -13.92 3.52
CA GLU A 595 -35.95 -13.97 4.56
C GLU A 595 -36.25 -15.45 4.87
N THR A 596 -36.04 -15.84 6.14
CA THR A 596 -36.52 -17.07 6.78
C THR A 596 -36.00 -18.42 6.27
N TYR A 597 -35.06 -19.05 7.00
CA TYR A 597 -35.11 -20.47 7.38
C TYR A 597 -34.24 -20.68 8.64
N ALA A 598 -34.84 -21.27 9.68
CA ALA A 598 -34.19 -21.52 10.96
C ALA A 598 -33.47 -22.89 10.97
N LYS A 599 -32.19 -22.91 11.34
CA LYS A 599 -31.47 -24.02 12.03
C LYS A 599 -30.10 -23.54 12.53
N THR A 600 -29.64 -24.19 13.60
CA THR A 600 -28.51 -23.86 14.49
C THR A 600 -27.19 -23.54 13.78
N CYS A 601 -26.59 -22.39 14.12
CA CYS A 601 -25.24 -21.99 13.72
C CYS A 601 -24.30 -22.07 14.96
N GLN A 602 -23.01 -22.38 14.79
CA GLN A 602 -21.99 -22.34 15.87
C GLN A 602 -21.22 -21.01 15.83
N GLY A 603 -20.57 -20.65 16.95
CA GLY A 603 -20.07 -19.30 17.26
C GLY A 603 -19.37 -18.56 16.11
N SER A 604 -19.84 -17.33 15.82
CA SER A 604 -19.33 -16.49 14.73
C SER A 604 -19.51 -14.98 15.00
N CYS A 605 -18.85 -14.13 14.22
CA CYS A 605 -19.10 -12.68 14.22
C CYS A 605 -20.47 -12.38 13.58
N VAL A 606 -21.40 -11.84 14.36
CA VAL A 606 -22.77 -11.52 13.92
C VAL A 606 -23.02 -10.02 13.90
N CYS A 607 -24.02 -9.57 13.13
CA CYS A 607 -24.47 -8.19 13.19
C CYS A 607 -25.24 -7.89 14.49
N PRO A 608 -25.13 -6.65 15.03
CA PRO A 608 -25.95 -6.20 16.15
C PRO A 608 -27.44 -6.36 15.87
N GLU A 609 -28.23 -6.54 16.94
CA GLU A 609 -29.67 -6.75 16.87
C GLU A 609 -30.38 -5.65 16.05
N GLY A 610 -31.19 -6.04 15.04
CA GLY A 610 -31.90 -5.13 14.15
C GLY A 610 -31.13 -4.71 12.88
N MET A 611 -29.91 -5.19 12.69
CA MET A 611 -29.11 -5.03 11.46
C MET A 611 -28.96 -6.36 10.71
N VAL A 612 -28.81 -6.28 9.41
CA VAL A 612 -28.59 -7.41 8.50
C VAL A 612 -27.23 -7.27 7.81
N LEU A 613 -26.63 -8.39 7.39
CA LEU A 613 -25.36 -8.37 6.67
C LEU A 613 -25.55 -7.94 5.22
N ASP A 614 -24.82 -6.91 4.81
CA ASP A 614 -24.68 -6.45 3.44
C ASP A 614 -23.21 -6.54 2.99
N LYS A 615 -22.88 -7.63 2.28
CA LYS A 615 -21.51 -8.09 1.98
C LYS A 615 -20.63 -8.24 3.24
N TYR A 616 -20.04 -7.16 3.73
CA TYR A 616 -19.09 -7.11 4.86
C TYR A 616 -19.49 -6.10 5.95
N ARG A 617 -20.66 -5.46 5.83
CA ARG A 617 -21.09 -4.41 6.76
C ARG A 617 -22.48 -4.68 7.31
N CYS A 618 -22.68 -4.36 8.58
CA CYS A 618 -23.99 -4.38 9.21
C CYS A 618 -24.77 -3.13 8.82
N VAL A 619 -25.88 -3.33 8.12
CA VAL A 619 -26.77 -2.26 7.69
C VAL A 619 -28.16 -2.50 8.22
N TYR A 620 -28.95 -1.43 8.36
CA TYR A 620 -30.39 -1.62 8.56
C TYR A 620 -31.00 -2.18 7.28
N ARG A 621 -32.01 -3.03 7.40
CA ARG A 621 -32.71 -3.65 6.26
C ARG A 621 -33.25 -2.65 5.23
N LYS A 622 -33.51 -1.40 5.64
CA LYS A 622 -33.93 -0.28 4.77
C LYS A 622 -32.80 0.30 3.90
N ASP A 623 -31.55 0.00 4.25
CA ASP A 623 -30.33 0.49 3.61
C ASP A 623 -29.64 -0.63 2.79
N CYS A 624 -30.31 -1.77 2.61
CA CYS A 624 -29.85 -2.85 1.74
C CYS A 624 -29.67 -2.40 0.28
N GLY A 625 -28.68 -3.02 -0.36
CA GLY A 625 -28.45 -2.98 -1.79
C GLY A 625 -29.55 -3.66 -2.61
N CYS A 626 -29.26 -3.81 -3.90
CA CYS A 626 -30.24 -4.15 -4.92
C CYS A 626 -29.84 -5.42 -5.69
N ASP A 627 -30.80 -6.28 -5.99
CA ASP A 627 -30.58 -7.35 -6.96
C ASP A 627 -30.70 -6.81 -8.40
N THR A 628 -29.78 -7.26 -9.27
CA THR A 628 -29.83 -7.01 -10.71
C THR A 628 -30.79 -7.98 -11.41
N PRO A 629 -31.26 -7.64 -12.63
CA PRO A 629 -32.08 -8.56 -13.43
C PRO A 629 -31.42 -9.91 -13.73
N TYR A 630 -30.10 -10.00 -13.55
CA TYR A 630 -29.28 -11.20 -13.78
C TYR A 630 -28.93 -11.93 -12.48
N GLY A 631 -29.53 -11.55 -11.34
CA GLY A 631 -29.36 -12.22 -10.06
C GLY A 631 -28.08 -11.86 -9.30
N VAL A 632 -27.37 -10.82 -9.73
CA VAL A 632 -26.18 -10.27 -9.03
C VAL A 632 -26.64 -9.23 -8.01
N TYR A 633 -26.16 -9.30 -6.78
CA TYR A 633 -26.47 -8.32 -5.75
C TYR A 633 -25.40 -7.21 -5.73
N ILE A 634 -25.82 -5.94 -5.77
CA ILE A 634 -24.94 -4.75 -5.72
C ILE A 634 -25.32 -3.83 -4.55
N SER A 635 -24.31 -3.26 -3.89
CA SER A 635 -24.53 -2.38 -2.73
C SER A 635 -25.13 -1.02 -3.15
N VAL A 636 -25.71 -0.29 -2.20
CA VAL A 636 -26.18 1.08 -2.45
C VAL A 636 -25.03 1.98 -2.92
N GLY A 637 -25.20 2.63 -4.08
CA GLY A 637 -24.19 3.48 -4.73
C GLY A 637 -23.29 2.74 -5.73
N GLU A 638 -23.33 1.41 -5.78
CA GLU A 638 -22.61 0.63 -6.79
C GLU A 638 -23.37 0.58 -8.13
N GLU A 639 -22.61 0.41 -9.21
CA GLU A 639 -23.10 0.25 -10.57
C GLU A 639 -22.65 -1.13 -11.12
N TYR A 640 -23.60 -1.86 -11.72
CA TYR A 640 -23.34 -3.11 -12.42
C TYR A 640 -23.53 -2.90 -13.93
N ILE A 641 -22.54 -3.29 -14.71
CA ILE A 641 -22.63 -3.38 -16.17
C ILE A 641 -22.47 -4.85 -16.55
N ASN A 642 -23.38 -5.39 -17.35
CA ASN A 642 -23.34 -6.79 -17.76
C ASN A 642 -22.20 -7.05 -18.77
N ASN A 643 -21.86 -8.33 -18.94
CA ASN A 643 -20.67 -8.76 -19.69
C ASN A 643 -20.64 -8.32 -21.17
N ASP A 644 -21.79 -8.04 -21.79
CA ASP A 644 -21.88 -7.52 -23.16
C ASP A 644 -22.00 -5.98 -23.22
N CYS A 645 -21.88 -5.30 -22.08
CA CYS A 645 -22.02 -3.85 -21.92
C CYS A 645 -23.30 -3.28 -22.51
N SER A 646 -24.39 -4.04 -22.56
CA SER A 646 -25.69 -3.58 -23.08
C SER A 646 -26.61 -3.02 -21.99
N VAL A 647 -26.36 -3.35 -20.72
CA VAL A 647 -27.21 -2.99 -19.59
C VAL A 647 -26.39 -2.48 -18.42
N ARG A 648 -26.71 -1.26 -17.97
CA ARG A 648 -26.22 -0.61 -16.77
C ARG A 648 -27.30 -0.65 -15.69
N CYS A 649 -26.94 -1.05 -14.48
CA CYS A 649 -27.81 -1.07 -13.31
C CYS A 649 -27.23 -0.28 -12.15
N THR A 650 -27.93 0.74 -11.66
CA THR A 650 -27.48 1.56 -10.52
C THR A 650 -28.36 1.32 -9.30
N CYS A 651 -27.75 1.13 -8.13
CA CYS A 651 -28.49 0.88 -6.89
C CYS A 651 -28.61 2.13 -6.02
N GLY A 652 -29.83 2.64 -5.85
CA GLY A 652 -30.10 3.83 -5.03
C GLY A 652 -30.46 3.55 -3.57
N LYS A 653 -31.26 2.50 -3.30
CA LYS A 653 -31.66 1.90 -2.01
C LYS A 653 -32.85 0.94 -2.29
N GLY A 654 -32.79 -0.31 -1.80
CA GLY A 654 -33.88 -1.29 -1.89
C GLY A 654 -33.61 -2.46 -2.85
N SER A 655 -34.44 -3.50 -2.83
CA SER A 655 -34.12 -4.83 -3.40
C SER A 655 -34.03 -4.96 -4.93
N LYS A 656 -34.22 -3.89 -5.72
CA LYS A 656 -34.10 -3.94 -7.20
C LYS A 656 -33.41 -2.70 -7.76
N CYS A 657 -32.43 -2.91 -8.64
CA CYS A 657 -31.64 -1.81 -9.23
C CYS A 657 -32.40 -1.05 -10.33
N HIS A 658 -31.99 0.18 -10.59
CA HIS A 658 -32.46 0.96 -11.72
C HIS A 658 -31.72 0.55 -12.99
N VAL A 659 -32.42 -0.08 -13.93
CA VAL A 659 -31.87 -0.57 -15.20
C VAL A 659 -31.87 0.53 -16.26
N SER A 660 -30.76 0.66 -17.00
CA SER A 660 -30.58 1.55 -18.15
C SER A 660 -29.88 0.78 -19.28
N ILE A 661 -30.30 1.00 -20.53
CA ILE A 661 -29.74 0.33 -21.71
C ILE A 661 -28.58 1.18 -22.23
N ILE A 662 -27.42 0.56 -22.41
CA ILE A 662 -26.23 1.18 -22.98
C ILE A 662 -26.27 0.94 -24.50
N ASN A 663 -26.34 2.01 -25.30
CA ASN A 663 -26.28 1.88 -26.75
C ASN A 663 -24.82 1.66 -27.19
N ALA A 664 -24.55 0.48 -27.75
CA ALA A 664 -23.26 0.05 -28.28
C ALA A 664 -22.89 0.77 -29.60
N THR A 665 -22.65 2.08 -29.55
CA THR A 665 -22.16 2.86 -30.71
C THR A 665 -20.86 3.61 -30.47
N GLN A 666 -20.20 3.47 -29.32
CA GLN A 666 -18.89 4.09 -29.06
C GLN A 666 -18.04 3.22 -28.12
N LYS A 667 -17.29 2.26 -28.67
CA LYS A 667 -15.97 1.84 -28.13
C LYS A 667 -15.13 1.29 -29.29
N PRO A 668 -13.96 1.88 -29.62
CA PRO A 668 -12.98 1.25 -30.49
C PRO A 668 -12.31 0.11 -29.72
N ARG A 669 -12.11 -1.03 -30.37
CA ARG A 669 -11.27 -2.13 -29.87
C ARG A 669 -9.88 -1.93 -30.48
N VAL A 670 -8.82 -2.09 -29.70
CA VAL A 670 -7.43 -1.78 -30.10
C VAL A 670 -6.58 -3.05 -30.07
N GLN A 671 -5.58 -3.16 -30.96
CA GLN A 671 -4.65 -4.30 -31.03
C GLN A 671 -3.29 -3.88 -30.46
N SER A 672 -2.85 -4.54 -29.39
CA SER A 672 -1.60 -4.23 -28.68
C SER A 672 -0.47 -5.22 -29.03
N PHE A 673 0.73 -4.69 -29.22
CA PHE A 673 2.00 -5.37 -29.46
C PHE A 673 2.96 -5.08 -28.28
N LEU A 674 3.80 -6.05 -27.93
CA LEU A 674 4.81 -5.88 -26.89
C LEU A 674 6.19 -6.12 -27.52
N ILE A 675 7.10 -5.14 -27.42
CA ILE A 675 8.52 -5.33 -27.69
C ILE A 675 9.20 -5.56 -26.34
N ALA A 676 9.39 -6.83 -26.00
CA ALA A 676 10.44 -7.25 -25.07
C ALA A 676 11.67 -7.66 -25.89
N GLU A 677 12.85 -7.59 -25.27
CA GLU A 677 14.19 -7.71 -25.87
C GLU A 677 14.31 -8.65 -27.10
N PRO A 678 15.11 -8.29 -28.13
CA PRO A 678 15.75 -9.28 -28.98
C PRO A 678 17.01 -9.78 -28.25
N VAL A 679 16.84 -10.46 -27.11
CA VAL A 679 17.93 -11.33 -26.66
C VAL A 679 18.03 -12.41 -27.70
N ILE A 680 19.22 -12.53 -28.31
CA ILE A 680 19.52 -13.61 -29.24
C ILE A 680 19.79 -14.87 -28.42
N VAL A 681 18.73 -15.32 -27.75
CA VAL A 681 18.53 -16.55 -27.01
C VAL A 681 17.02 -16.73 -26.85
N GLY A 682 16.50 -17.88 -27.28
CA GLY A 682 15.43 -18.56 -26.53
C GLY A 682 14.09 -17.85 -26.41
N MET A 683 13.35 -17.80 -27.53
CA MET A 683 11.89 -17.90 -27.57
C MET A 683 11.07 -16.83 -26.81
N GLY A 684 10.99 -15.63 -27.37
CA GLY A 684 9.77 -14.81 -27.33
C GLY A 684 9.16 -14.76 -28.73
N ILE A 685 8.22 -15.66 -29.03
CA ILE A 685 7.43 -15.53 -30.27
C ILE A 685 6.45 -14.36 -30.06
N PRO A 686 6.36 -13.36 -30.96
CA PRO A 686 5.19 -12.49 -31.00
C PRO A 686 3.96 -13.32 -31.41
N ALA A 687 3.30 -13.97 -30.46
CA ALA A 687 2.06 -14.71 -30.71
C ALA A 687 0.85 -13.76 -30.94
N MET A 688 0.39 -13.64 -32.19
CA MET A 688 -0.95 -13.11 -32.55
C MET A 688 -2.03 -14.22 -32.45
N VAL A 689 -3.30 -13.87 -32.13
CA VAL A 689 -4.57 -14.44 -32.68
C VAL A 689 -5.87 -13.79 -32.08
N GLN A 690 -6.67 -13.19 -32.99
CA GLN A 690 -8.14 -13.08 -33.20
C GLN A 690 -9.19 -12.52 -32.17
N TYR A 691 -9.89 -11.45 -32.58
CA TYR A 691 -11.32 -11.16 -32.30
C TYR A 691 -12.09 -11.08 -33.64
N VAL A 692 -13.27 -11.72 -33.78
CA VAL A 692 -14.04 -11.75 -35.05
C VAL A 692 -15.16 -10.70 -35.10
N ASN A 693 -15.25 -10.04 -36.27
CA ASN A 693 -16.35 -9.27 -36.89
C ASN A 693 -16.88 -7.99 -36.23
N PHE A 694 -16.54 -6.84 -36.84
CA PHE A 694 -17.50 -6.01 -37.57
C PHE A 694 -16.76 -5.15 -38.59
N SER A 695 -17.25 -5.09 -39.84
CA SER A 695 -16.71 -4.24 -40.89
C SER A 695 -17.36 -2.85 -40.83
N TYR A 696 -16.54 -1.79 -40.86
CA TYR A 696 -16.99 -0.47 -41.30
C TYR A 696 -15.97 0.09 -42.28
N GLN A 697 -16.43 0.53 -43.45
CA GLN A 697 -15.60 1.23 -44.42
C GLN A 697 -15.46 2.69 -43.99
N ILE A 698 -14.24 3.17 -43.80
CA ILE A 698 -13.92 4.60 -43.82
C ILE A 698 -13.15 4.89 -45.11
N THR A 699 -13.63 5.90 -45.82
CA THR A 699 -13.05 6.43 -47.05
C THR A 699 -12.05 7.55 -46.69
N GLY A 700 -10.77 7.23 -46.57
CA GLY A 700 -9.65 8.17 -46.41
C GLY A 700 -8.31 7.41 -46.36
N ASP A 701 -7.24 7.94 -46.98
CA ASP A 701 -5.90 7.34 -46.95
C ASP A 701 -5.23 7.59 -45.58
N LEU A 702 -4.70 6.54 -44.93
CA LEU A 702 -3.98 6.64 -43.64
C LEU A 702 -2.57 7.24 -43.80
N PRO A 703 -2.04 8.00 -42.81
CA PRO A 703 -0.77 8.72 -42.93
C PRO A 703 0.46 7.84 -42.60
N ALA A 704 1.49 7.79 -43.46
CA ALA A 704 2.69 6.97 -43.21
C ALA A 704 3.50 7.41 -41.98
N PHE A 705 4.02 6.45 -41.21
CA PHE A 705 4.90 6.67 -40.05
C PHE A 705 6.03 5.63 -40.02
N ARG A 706 7.12 5.91 -39.28
CA ARG A 706 8.19 4.95 -38.99
C ARG A 706 8.59 5.02 -37.51
N LEU A 707 8.53 3.89 -36.81
CA LEU A 707 9.00 3.75 -35.43
C LEU A 707 10.31 2.95 -35.40
N ILE A 708 11.35 3.52 -34.79
CA ILE A 708 12.69 2.96 -34.75
C ILE A 708 13.11 2.78 -33.30
N GLY A 709 13.51 1.56 -32.94
CA GLY A 709 14.13 1.25 -31.65
C GLY A 709 15.65 1.25 -31.76
N ARG A 710 16.32 1.93 -30.82
CA ARG A 710 17.78 1.93 -30.73
C ARG A 710 18.22 0.93 -29.66
N PHE A 711 19.05 -0.04 -30.05
CA PHE A 711 19.57 -1.06 -29.14
C PHE A 711 21.06 -0.81 -28.85
N GLY A 712 21.45 -0.83 -27.57
CA GLY A 712 22.83 -0.56 -27.11
C GLY A 712 23.39 -1.65 -26.21
N ASP A 713 24.71 -1.67 -26.01
CA ASP A 713 25.45 -2.75 -25.33
C ASP A 713 25.25 -2.73 -23.79
N ALA A 714 24.71 -3.81 -23.23
CA ALA A 714 24.70 -4.06 -21.78
C ALA A 714 25.93 -4.86 -21.31
N ALA A 715 26.48 -5.71 -22.21
CA ALA A 715 27.74 -6.46 -22.13
C ALA A 715 28.16 -6.89 -23.56
N ASP A 716 29.40 -7.35 -23.78
CA ASP A 716 30.02 -7.66 -25.10
C ASP A 716 29.21 -8.58 -26.06
N THR A 717 28.05 -9.12 -25.64
CA THR A 717 27.19 -10.05 -26.41
C THR A 717 25.67 -9.88 -26.23
N ILE A 718 25.18 -8.87 -25.49
CA ILE A 718 23.74 -8.67 -25.19
C ILE A 718 23.36 -7.19 -25.36
N HIS A 719 22.29 -6.91 -26.12
CA HIS A 719 21.82 -5.56 -26.42
C HIS A 719 20.42 -5.31 -25.83
N ARG A 720 20.19 -4.12 -25.25
CA ARG A 720 18.89 -3.67 -24.70
C ARG A 720 18.38 -2.41 -25.40
N LEU A 721 17.07 -2.12 -25.32
CA LEU A 721 16.45 -0.92 -25.89
C LEU A 721 16.84 0.34 -25.09
N ILE A 722 17.57 1.27 -25.70
CA ILE A 722 18.09 2.50 -25.06
C ILE A 722 17.45 3.80 -25.57
N GLY A 723 16.49 3.70 -26.49
CA GLY A 723 15.77 4.85 -27.01
C GLY A 723 14.81 4.50 -28.14
N LEU A 724 13.85 5.41 -28.37
CA LEU A 724 12.83 5.31 -29.40
C LEU A 724 12.81 6.57 -30.26
N ARG A 725 12.57 6.38 -31.55
CA ARG A 725 12.42 7.47 -32.51
C ARG A 725 11.19 7.24 -33.38
N LEU A 726 10.26 8.18 -33.35
CA LEU A 726 9.07 8.21 -34.20
C LEU A 726 9.25 9.26 -35.28
N GLU A 727 9.20 8.83 -36.55
CA GLU A 727 9.11 9.71 -37.70
C GLU A 727 7.65 9.77 -38.16
N TYR A 728 7.04 10.94 -38.04
CA TYR A 728 5.64 11.18 -38.41
C TYR A 728 5.51 12.56 -39.04
N ILE A 729 4.73 12.68 -40.12
CA ILE A 729 4.45 13.95 -40.85
C ILE A 729 5.68 14.79 -41.25
N GLY A 730 6.87 14.17 -41.32
CA GLY A 730 8.13 14.85 -41.65
C GLY A 730 8.85 15.47 -40.44
N LEU A 731 8.37 15.20 -39.23
CA LEU A 731 9.01 15.52 -37.95
C LEU A 731 9.61 14.26 -37.32
N GLU A 732 10.69 14.44 -36.56
CA GLU A 732 11.41 13.39 -35.83
C GLU A 732 11.29 13.61 -34.32
N TYR A 733 10.57 12.71 -33.64
CA TYR A 733 10.45 12.69 -32.18
C TYR A 733 11.37 11.60 -31.62
N GLU A 734 12.43 11.98 -30.91
CA GLU A 734 13.39 11.04 -30.33
C GLU A 734 13.42 11.14 -28.80
N LEU A 735 13.28 10.01 -28.12
CA LEU A 735 13.32 9.88 -26.66
C LEU A 735 14.40 8.89 -26.23
N THR A 736 15.28 9.33 -25.34
CA THR A 736 16.42 8.55 -24.81
C THR A 736 16.11 7.93 -23.44
N GLU A 737 16.94 6.96 -23.00
CA GLU A 737 16.78 6.24 -21.72
C GLU A 737 16.80 7.14 -20.46
N ASP A 738 17.29 8.37 -20.56
CA ASP A 738 17.25 9.37 -19.48
C ASP A 738 15.96 10.20 -19.45
N GLY A 739 15.02 9.94 -20.36
CA GLY A 739 13.73 10.64 -20.47
C GLY A 739 13.80 11.96 -21.24
N THR A 740 14.93 12.26 -21.91
CA THR A 740 15.10 13.48 -22.71
C THR A 740 14.38 13.34 -24.06
N LEU A 741 13.37 14.20 -24.30
CA LEU A 741 12.64 14.28 -25.56
C LEU A 741 13.30 15.31 -26.49
N SER A 742 13.47 14.98 -27.77
CA SER A 742 13.89 15.93 -28.79
C SER A 742 12.96 15.90 -30.00
N LEU A 743 12.73 17.09 -30.59
CA LEU A 743 11.97 17.30 -31.81
C LEU A 743 12.90 17.88 -32.87
N ASP A 744 13.14 17.15 -33.97
CA ASP A 744 14.09 17.53 -35.03
C ASP A 744 15.50 17.90 -34.50
N GLY A 745 15.88 17.35 -33.34
CA GLY A 745 17.17 17.58 -32.66
C GLY A 745 17.18 18.70 -31.61
N ASP A 746 16.08 19.43 -31.42
CA ASP A 746 15.92 20.42 -30.34
C ASP A 746 15.28 19.77 -29.10
N GLU A 747 15.83 20.02 -27.91
CA GLU A 747 15.38 19.43 -26.64
C GLU A 747 14.06 20.06 -26.16
N MET A 748 13.08 19.22 -25.80
CA MET A 748 11.72 19.60 -25.42
C MET A 748 11.40 19.22 -23.98
N TYR A 749 10.57 20.03 -23.31
CA TYR A 749 10.06 19.71 -21.97
C TYR A 749 8.87 18.76 -22.04
N VAL A 750 8.83 17.77 -21.15
CA VAL A 750 7.74 16.79 -21.02
C VAL A 750 6.90 17.12 -19.76
N PRO A 751 5.55 17.03 -19.77
CA PRO A 751 4.69 16.61 -20.88
C PRO A 751 4.73 17.57 -22.07
N TYR A 752 4.78 17.01 -23.27
CA TYR A 752 4.83 17.70 -24.56
C TYR A 752 3.62 17.30 -25.39
N GLY A 753 3.08 18.21 -26.21
CA GLY A 753 2.05 17.85 -27.17
C GLY A 753 1.87 18.89 -28.27
N ASP A 754 1.68 18.43 -29.49
CA ASP A 754 1.25 19.25 -30.63
C ASP A 754 -0.08 18.74 -31.20
N ASP A 755 -0.46 19.21 -32.40
CA ASP A 755 -1.70 18.80 -33.08
C ASP A 755 -1.72 17.29 -33.45
N HIS A 756 -0.60 16.57 -33.30
CA HIS A 756 -0.34 15.27 -33.90
C HIS A 756 0.20 14.22 -32.90
N VAL A 757 1.12 14.60 -32.02
CA VAL A 757 1.80 13.72 -31.07
C VAL A 757 1.79 14.35 -29.68
N SER A 758 1.45 13.55 -28.67
CA SER A 758 1.61 13.88 -27.26
C SER A 758 2.57 12.91 -26.60
N VAL A 759 3.40 13.42 -25.70
CA VAL A 759 4.39 12.67 -24.92
C VAL A 759 4.22 13.04 -23.45
N SER A 760 4.01 12.04 -22.60
CA SER A 760 3.87 12.22 -21.14
C SER A 760 4.80 11.29 -20.37
N LEU A 761 5.26 11.71 -19.19
CA LEU A 761 6.02 10.89 -18.25
C LEU A 761 5.17 10.53 -17.03
N LEU A 762 5.24 9.27 -16.63
CA LEU A 762 4.58 8.72 -15.45
C LEU A 762 5.49 8.81 -14.21
N ILE A 763 4.90 8.76 -13.01
CA ILE A 763 5.64 8.84 -11.72
C ILE A 763 6.64 7.69 -11.58
N ASP A 764 6.31 6.53 -12.13
CA ASP A 764 7.16 5.33 -12.14
C ASP A 764 8.25 5.35 -13.22
N GLY A 765 8.44 6.47 -13.92
CA GLY A 765 9.53 6.66 -14.88
C GLY A 765 9.27 6.07 -16.27
N LYS A 766 8.01 5.82 -16.62
CA LYS A 766 7.59 5.36 -17.94
C LYS A 766 7.14 6.54 -18.81
N ALA A 767 7.42 6.50 -20.11
CA ALA A 767 6.97 7.49 -21.08
C ALA A 767 5.83 6.94 -21.96
N ILE A 768 4.81 7.76 -22.23
CA ILE A 768 3.70 7.45 -23.13
C ILE A 768 3.72 8.40 -24.32
N PHE A 769 3.83 7.87 -25.53
CA PHE A 769 3.50 8.55 -26.78
C PHE A 769 2.06 8.24 -27.17
N SER A 770 1.30 9.23 -27.58
CA SER A 770 0.00 9.04 -28.22
C SER A 770 -0.11 9.91 -29.46
N THR A 771 -0.59 9.34 -30.56
CA THR A 771 -0.73 10.05 -31.85
C THR A 771 -2.19 10.21 -32.26
N ASP A 772 -2.46 11.24 -33.06
CA ASP A 772 -3.76 11.56 -33.66
C ASP A 772 -4.31 10.46 -34.60
N PHE A 773 -3.44 9.58 -35.12
CA PHE A 773 -3.79 8.43 -35.97
C PHE A 773 -3.92 7.11 -35.20
N GLY A 774 -3.85 7.14 -33.87
CA GLY A 774 -4.14 6.00 -33.01
C GLY A 774 -2.97 5.03 -32.79
N LEU A 775 -1.72 5.52 -32.86
CA LEU A 775 -0.54 4.81 -32.35
C LEU A 775 -0.29 5.25 -30.90
N THR A 776 -0.10 4.30 -29.99
CA THR A 776 0.28 4.56 -28.59
C THR A 776 1.51 3.73 -28.24
N ILE A 777 2.53 4.36 -27.65
CA ILE A 777 3.77 3.68 -27.26
C ILE A 777 4.02 3.94 -25.78
N MET A 778 4.17 2.89 -24.98
CA MET A 778 4.57 2.99 -23.57
C MET A 778 5.98 2.44 -23.42
N TYR A 779 6.96 3.29 -23.12
CA TYR A 779 8.36 2.94 -22.96
C TYR A 779 8.78 3.06 -21.50
N ASP A 780 9.41 2.03 -20.94
CA ASP A 780 9.85 2.01 -19.55
C ASP A 780 11.16 2.75 -19.27
N LEU A 781 11.72 3.43 -20.27
CA LEU A 781 13.03 4.08 -20.24
C LEU A 781 14.21 3.15 -19.88
N SER A 782 14.02 1.83 -19.99
CA SER A 782 15.01 0.84 -19.57
C SER A 782 15.26 -0.24 -20.62
N SER A 783 14.26 -1.04 -20.96
CA SER A 783 14.42 -2.22 -21.81
C SER A 783 13.16 -2.64 -22.58
N MET A 784 11.96 -2.19 -22.17
CA MET A 784 10.69 -2.64 -22.73
C MET A 784 9.85 -1.49 -23.31
N ALA A 785 9.30 -1.71 -24.51
CA ALA A 785 8.30 -0.82 -25.09
C ALA A 785 7.03 -1.59 -25.51
N THR A 786 5.86 -1.14 -25.04
CA THR A 786 4.56 -1.66 -25.48
C THR A 786 3.99 -0.74 -26.55
N ILE A 787 3.68 -1.27 -27.74
CA ILE A 787 3.19 -0.52 -28.89
C ILE A 787 1.77 -0.96 -29.19
N THR A 788 0.84 -0.03 -29.27
CA THR A 788 -0.56 -0.30 -29.58
C THR A 788 -0.97 0.52 -30.79
N ILE A 789 -1.68 -0.08 -31.75
CA ILE A 789 -2.13 0.62 -32.96
C ILE A 789 -3.62 0.37 -33.21
N ALA A 790 -4.30 1.38 -33.75
CA ALA A 790 -5.70 1.31 -34.10
C ALA A 790 -5.96 0.26 -35.22
N MET A 791 -7.12 -0.40 -35.19
CA MET A 791 -7.46 -1.52 -36.08
C MET A 791 -7.50 -1.16 -37.57
N GLU A 792 -7.57 0.12 -37.91
CA GLU A 792 -7.51 0.65 -39.27
C GLU A 792 -6.20 0.28 -39.99
N TRP A 793 -5.15 -0.04 -39.23
CA TRP A 793 -3.82 -0.43 -39.70
C TRP A 793 -3.64 -1.92 -39.98
N LEU A 794 -4.70 -2.72 -39.88
CA LEU A 794 -4.69 -4.16 -40.19
C LEU A 794 -4.16 -4.39 -41.61
N ASP A 795 -3.22 -5.33 -41.77
CA ASP A 795 -2.50 -5.66 -43.01
C ASP A 795 -1.61 -4.53 -43.60
N MET A 796 -1.41 -3.42 -42.88
CA MET A 796 -0.67 -2.24 -43.40
C MET A 796 0.69 -1.99 -42.74
N THR A 797 1.10 -2.82 -41.78
CA THR A 797 2.38 -2.68 -41.08
C THR A 797 3.42 -3.65 -41.61
N ALA A 798 4.70 -3.35 -41.39
CA ALA A 798 5.81 -4.27 -41.59
C ALA A 798 6.99 -3.85 -40.70
N GLY A 799 7.75 -4.81 -40.19
CA GLY A 799 8.91 -4.55 -39.32
C GLY A 799 9.18 -5.71 -38.37
N LEU A 800 9.96 -5.48 -37.33
CA LEU A 800 10.20 -6.47 -36.27
C LEU A 800 8.92 -6.85 -35.50
N CYS A 801 7.88 -6.01 -35.54
CA CYS A 801 6.55 -6.28 -34.98
C CYS A 801 5.60 -7.01 -35.95
N GLY A 802 6.10 -7.46 -37.09
CA GLY A 802 5.33 -8.23 -38.07
C GLY A 802 4.38 -7.40 -38.93
N THR A 803 3.41 -8.09 -39.52
CA THR A 803 2.55 -7.60 -40.63
C THR A 803 1.15 -7.16 -40.17
N CYS A 804 0.80 -7.35 -38.90
CA CYS A 804 -0.51 -7.04 -38.33
C CYS A 804 -1.69 -7.61 -39.14
N ASN A 805 -1.57 -8.86 -39.61
CA ASN A 805 -2.58 -9.52 -40.43
C ASN A 805 -3.18 -10.81 -39.82
N ASN A 806 -2.84 -11.07 -38.56
CA ASN A 806 -3.27 -12.25 -37.81
C ASN A 806 -2.79 -13.59 -38.40
N LYS A 807 -1.66 -13.61 -39.12
CA LYS A 807 -1.04 -14.80 -39.69
C LYS A 807 0.37 -15.02 -39.16
N GLN A 808 0.51 -15.99 -38.27
CA GLN A 808 1.81 -16.37 -37.70
C GLN A 808 2.84 -16.81 -38.76
N GLU A 809 2.38 -17.27 -39.92
CA GLU A 809 3.23 -17.77 -41.02
C GLU A 809 4.05 -16.68 -41.73
N ASP A 810 3.68 -15.41 -41.62
CA ASP A 810 4.39 -14.29 -42.26
C ASP A 810 4.95 -13.24 -41.28
N GLU A 811 4.99 -13.56 -39.98
CA GLU A 811 5.59 -12.68 -38.96
C GLU A 811 7.08 -12.40 -39.21
N PHE A 812 7.78 -13.31 -39.88
CA PHE A 812 9.19 -13.14 -40.28
C PHE A 812 9.35 -12.62 -41.72
N LEU A 813 8.39 -11.83 -42.21
CA LEU A 813 8.47 -11.18 -43.52
C LEU A 813 9.57 -10.12 -43.54
N MET A 814 10.57 -10.31 -44.40
CA MET A 814 11.64 -9.33 -44.62
C MET A 814 11.21 -8.22 -45.57
N PRO A 815 11.89 -7.05 -45.61
CA PRO A 815 11.49 -5.90 -46.43
C PRO A 815 11.31 -6.19 -47.93
N TYR A 816 11.99 -7.21 -48.45
CA TYR A 816 11.94 -7.62 -49.86
C TYR A 816 10.85 -8.67 -50.17
N GLY A 817 9.98 -8.99 -49.21
CA GLY A 817 8.82 -9.87 -49.39
C GLY A 817 9.10 -11.36 -49.25
N SER A 818 10.29 -11.76 -48.81
CA SER A 818 10.64 -13.15 -48.50
C SER A 818 10.58 -13.42 -46.99
N ILE A 819 10.15 -14.60 -46.60
CA ILE A 819 10.14 -15.06 -45.20
C ILE A 819 11.55 -15.51 -44.81
N ALA A 820 12.05 -15.05 -43.66
CA ALA A 820 13.36 -15.44 -43.15
C ALA A 820 13.41 -16.90 -42.68
N ASN A 821 14.57 -17.56 -42.81
CA ASN A 821 14.72 -18.95 -42.37
C ASN A 821 15.00 -19.09 -40.87
N ASN A 822 15.38 -17.99 -40.21
CA ASN A 822 15.68 -17.94 -38.79
C ASN A 822 15.59 -16.49 -38.27
N VAL A 823 15.52 -16.37 -36.95
CA VAL A 823 15.35 -15.08 -36.23
C VAL A 823 16.51 -14.11 -36.52
N MET A 824 17.74 -14.62 -36.73
CA MET A 824 18.91 -13.80 -37.03
C MET A 824 18.84 -13.17 -38.43
N GLU A 825 18.43 -13.94 -39.43
CA GLU A 825 18.20 -13.45 -40.78
C GLU A 825 17.07 -12.41 -40.80
N PHE A 826 15.99 -12.67 -40.05
CA PHE A 826 14.88 -11.73 -39.88
C PHE A 826 15.34 -10.41 -39.25
N GLY A 827 15.96 -10.45 -38.07
CA GLY A 827 16.41 -9.25 -37.36
C GLY A 827 17.42 -8.41 -38.15
N ASN A 828 18.41 -9.06 -38.77
CA ASN A 828 19.41 -8.37 -39.60
C ASN A 828 18.80 -7.72 -40.86
N SER A 829 17.66 -8.19 -41.35
CA SER A 829 17.01 -7.64 -42.54
C SER A 829 16.36 -6.27 -42.33
N TRP A 830 16.11 -5.89 -41.06
CA TRP A 830 15.40 -4.66 -40.66
C TRP A 830 16.31 -3.57 -40.07
N LEU A 831 17.64 -3.67 -40.25
CA LEU A 831 18.59 -2.64 -39.85
C LEU A 831 18.38 -1.34 -40.65
N VAL A 832 18.39 -0.19 -39.96
CA VAL A 832 18.07 1.12 -40.54
C VAL A 832 19.30 1.97 -40.87
N ASP A 833 20.44 1.75 -40.20
CA ASP A 833 21.65 2.58 -40.32
C ASP A 833 22.83 1.85 -41.01
N ASP A 834 23.61 2.60 -41.82
CA ASP A 834 24.79 2.13 -42.56
C ASP A 834 25.99 1.83 -41.64
N GLY A 835 25.91 2.24 -40.37
CA GLY A 835 26.90 1.97 -39.32
C GLY A 835 26.71 0.67 -38.54
N CYS A 836 25.57 -0.02 -38.70
CA CYS A 836 25.28 -1.27 -37.99
C CYS A 836 25.99 -2.48 -38.63
N THR A 837 26.70 -3.28 -37.84
CA THR A 837 27.23 -4.58 -38.29
C THR A 837 26.21 -5.69 -38.03
N PRO A 838 25.86 -6.54 -39.02
CA PRO A 838 24.99 -7.69 -38.79
C PRO A 838 25.54 -8.64 -37.73
N ASN A 839 24.68 -9.13 -36.84
CA ASN A 839 25.07 -10.07 -35.80
C ASN A 839 25.49 -11.42 -36.39
N GLN A 840 26.60 -11.99 -35.89
CA GLN A 840 27.23 -13.19 -36.47
C GLN A 840 26.96 -14.51 -35.71
N LYS A 841 26.48 -14.45 -34.46
CA LYS A 841 26.16 -15.64 -33.64
C LYS A 841 25.02 -15.38 -32.65
N SER A 842 24.15 -16.37 -32.46
CA SER A 842 23.32 -16.49 -31.25
C SER A 842 24.12 -17.15 -30.14
N ILE A 843 23.95 -16.69 -28.91
CA ILE A 843 24.44 -17.40 -27.73
C ILE A 843 23.26 -18.20 -27.18
N ASP A 844 23.54 -19.26 -26.44
CA ASP A 844 22.53 -19.97 -25.65
C ASP A 844 23.02 -19.87 -24.18
N PRO A 845 22.33 -19.17 -23.26
CA PRO A 845 22.63 -19.00 -21.84
C PRO A 845 22.71 -20.33 -21.13
N LEU A 846 22.00 -21.37 -21.61
CA LEU A 846 22.17 -22.73 -21.09
C LEU A 846 23.60 -23.25 -21.26
N VAL A 847 24.41 -22.63 -22.13
CA VAL A 847 25.80 -23.03 -22.38
C VAL A 847 26.78 -22.40 -21.37
N ILE A 848 26.36 -21.44 -20.52
CA ILE A 848 27.30 -20.61 -19.73
C ILE A 848 27.14 -20.75 -18.20
N LEU A 849 26.12 -21.42 -17.66
CA LEU A 849 25.79 -21.28 -16.23
C LEU A 849 25.77 -22.57 -15.40
N SER A 850 25.82 -22.39 -14.09
CA SER A 850 25.81 -23.47 -13.09
C SER A 850 24.43 -24.12 -12.96
N THR A 851 24.37 -25.40 -12.61
CA THR A 851 23.12 -26.15 -12.37
C THR A 851 22.20 -25.50 -11.33
N GLU A 852 22.77 -24.72 -10.39
CA GLU A 852 22.04 -24.02 -9.33
C GLU A 852 21.23 -22.83 -9.86
N GLN A 853 21.78 -22.03 -10.76
CA GLN A 853 21.09 -20.87 -11.36
C GLN A 853 19.95 -21.31 -12.29
N GLU A 854 20.12 -22.41 -13.02
CA GLU A 854 19.07 -23.00 -13.85
C GLU A 854 17.89 -23.50 -13.01
N MET A 855 18.16 -24.12 -11.85
CA MET A 855 17.11 -24.53 -10.91
C MET A 855 16.36 -23.32 -10.34
N LEU A 856 17.08 -22.27 -9.92
CA LEU A 856 16.46 -21.05 -9.39
C LEU A 856 15.63 -20.29 -10.42
N GLY A 857 16.08 -20.22 -11.68
CA GLY A 857 15.32 -19.61 -12.77
C GLY A 857 14.02 -20.36 -13.05
N LYS A 858 14.09 -21.69 -13.19
CA LYS A 858 12.88 -22.53 -13.37
C LYS A 858 11.91 -22.42 -12.20
N ALA A 859 12.42 -22.44 -10.97
CA ALA A 859 11.60 -22.32 -9.77
C ALA A 859 10.93 -20.94 -9.66
N SER A 860 11.67 -19.86 -9.91
CA SER A 860 11.14 -18.49 -9.81
C SER A 860 10.09 -18.22 -10.89
N CYS A 861 10.35 -18.65 -12.13
CA CYS A 861 9.48 -18.41 -13.28
C CYS A 861 8.24 -19.32 -13.32
N TYR A 862 8.20 -20.40 -12.53
CA TYR A 862 7.08 -21.34 -12.49
C TYR A 862 5.74 -20.66 -12.19
N ILE A 863 5.73 -19.53 -11.48
CA ILE A 863 4.50 -18.77 -11.20
C ILE A 863 3.71 -18.35 -12.46
N ILE A 864 4.39 -18.19 -13.61
CA ILE A 864 3.73 -17.94 -14.91
C ILE A 864 2.98 -19.19 -15.37
N GLY A 865 3.60 -20.35 -15.21
CA GLY A 865 3.15 -21.66 -15.69
C GLY A 865 2.23 -22.41 -14.74
N ASP A 866 2.12 -21.98 -13.49
CA ASP A 866 1.33 -22.63 -12.45
C ASP A 866 -0.17 -22.62 -12.79
N PRO A 867 -0.77 -23.77 -13.17
CA PRO A 867 -2.16 -23.86 -13.60
C PRO A 867 -3.17 -23.58 -12.49
N TYR A 868 -2.72 -23.46 -11.24
CA TYR A 868 -3.55 -23.18 -10.07
C TYR A 868 -3.01 -22.00 -9.24
N GLY A 869 -1.94 -21.37 -9.72
CA GLY A 869 -1.28 -20.25 -9.08
C GLY A 869 -1.97 -18.93 -9.37
N PHE A 870 -1.34 -17.86 -8.89
CA PHE A 870 -1.86 -16.50 -8.99
C PHE A 870 -2.23 -16.07 -10.42
N PHE A 871 -1.46 -16.51 -11.42
CA PHE A 871 -1.74 -16.21 -12.82
C PHE A 871 -2.62 -17.23 -13.54
N SER A 872 -3.14 -18.27 -12.87
CA SER A 872 -4.04 -19.25 -13.50
C SER A 872 -5.24 -18.64 -14.23
N PRO A 873 -5.88 -17.55 -13.76
CA PRO A 873 -6.97 -16.91 -14.52
C PRO A 873 -6.51 -16.30 -15.85
N CYS A 874 -5.21 -16.13 -16.07
CA CYS A 874 -4.62 -15.64 -17.31
C CYS A 874 -4.34 -16.73 -18.33
N HIS A 875 -4.34 -18.01 -17.95
CA HIS A 875 -3.94 -19.12 -18.82
C HIS A 875 -4.90 -19.34 -20.00
N ASP A 876 -6.19 -19.07 -19.78
CA ASP A 876 -7.23 -19.10 -20.82
C ASP A 876 -7.06 -17.97 -21.86
N TYR A 877 -6.31 -16.92 -21.51
CA TYR A 877 -6.13 -15.72 -22.32
C TYR A 877 -4.73 -15.65 -22.96
N VAL A 878 -3.71 -16.12 -22.27
CA VAL A 878 -2.30 -16.11 -22.70
C VAL A 878 -1.66 -17.45 -22.37
N ASN A 879 -1.13 -18.11 -23.42
CA ASN A 879 -0.38 -19.35 -23.27
C ASN A 879 0.84 -19.11 -22.35
N PRO A 880 0.88 -19.74 -21.16
CA PRO A 880 1.94 -19.47 -20.18
C PRO A 880 3.29 -20.06 -20.60
N LYS A 881 3.31 -21.06 -21.49
CA LYS A 881 4.55 -21.79 -21.83
C LYS A 881 5.63 -20.89 -22.43
N GLU A 882 5.27 -20.05 -23.38
CA GLU A 882 6.22 -19.17 -24.06
C GLU A 882 6.78 -18.10 -23.11
N HIS A 883 5.95 -17.63 -22.19
CA HIS A 883 6.34 -16.63 -21.19
C HIS A 883 7.19 -17.24 -20.06
N TYR A 884 6.91 -18.48 -19.68
CA TYR A 884 7.75 -19.25 -18.75
C TYR A 884 9.15 -19.46 -19.34
N ASP A 885 9.23 -19.93 -20.59
CA ASP A 885 10.51 -20.20 -21.25
C ASP A 885 11.34 -18.90 -21.39
N GLY A 886 10.69 -17.78 -21.73
CA GLY A 886 11.31 -16.45 -21.77
C GLY A 886 11.81 -15.97 -20.40
N CYS A 887 10.96 -16.06 -19.37
CA CYS A 887 11.35 -15.71 -18.00
C CYS A 887 12.58 -16.48 -17.53
N VAL A 888 12.65 -17.79 -17.78
CA VAL A 888 13.80 -18.62 -17.39
C VAL A 888 15.07 -18.16 -18.12
N SER A 889 14.96 -17.82 -19.41
CA SER A 889 16.07 -17.28 -20.19
C SER A 889 16.58 -15.95 -19.63
N ASP A 890 15.66 -15.02 -19.35
CA ASP A 890 15.99 -13.67 -18.86
C ASP A 890 16.57 -13.73 -17.44
N TYR A 891 16.01 -14.57 -16.57
CA TYR A 891 16.52 -14.82 -15.22
C TYR A 891 17.94 -15.37 -15.24
N LEU A 892 18.26 -16.25 -16.20
CA LEU A 892 19.60 -16.81 -16.36
C LEU A 892 20.61 -15.76 -16.80
N ILE A 893 20.17 -14.73 -17.53
CA ILE A 893 21.02 -13.60 -17.94
C ILE A 893 21.28 -12.68 -16.75
N ASP A 894 20.21 -12.25 -16.09
CA ASP A 894 20.26 -11.45 -14.87
C ASP A 894 18.96 -11.65 -14.08
N PRO A 895 19.01 -12.11 -12.81
CA PRO A 895 17.83 -12.30 -11.98
C PRO A 895 16.95 -11.04 -11.83
N ARG A 896 17.48 -9.84 -12.10
CA ARG A 896 16.71 -8.59 -12.08
C ARG A 896 15.60 -8.55 -13.13
N TYR A 897 15.75 -9.26 -14.25
CA TYR A 897 14.73 -9.31 -15.31
C TYR A 897 13.52 -10.19 -14.96
N PHE A 898 13.54 -10.87 -13.81
CA PHE A 898 12.42 -11.65 -13.33
C PHE A 898 11.11 -10.84 -13.31
N CYS A 899 11.14 -9.65 -12.69
CA CYS A 899 9.93 -8.85 -12.53
C CYS A 899 9.44 -8.26 -13.86
N ASP A 900 10.35 -7.99 -14.80
CA ASP A 900 10.01 -7.52 -16.15
C ASP A 900 9.29 -8.64 -16.94
N ALA A 901 9.75 -9.89 -16.79
CA ALA A 901 9.10 -11.05 -17.40
C ALA A 901 7.69 -11.30 -16.83
N ILE A 902 7.50 -11.09 -15.52
CA ILE A 902 6.19 -11.18 -14.87
C ILE A 902 5.27 -10.03 -15.33
N GLU A 903 5.78 -8.80 -15.37
CA GLU A 903 5.04 -7.62 -15.85
C GLU A 903 4.56 -7.80 -17.29
N SER A 904 5.43 -8.34 -18.15
CA SER A 904 5.11 -8.70 -19.54
C SER A 904 3.94 -9.69 -19.62
N TYR A 905 3.97 -10.75 -18.81
CA TYR A 905 2.89 -11.76 -18.79
C TYR A 905 1.56 -11.18 -18.27
N ALA A 906 1.60 -10.45 -17.16
CA ALA A 906 0.44 -9.80 -16.55
C ALA A 906 -0.22 -8.79 -17.51
N THR A 907 0.61 -7.97 -18.17
CA THR A 907 0.17 -6.98 -19.15
C THR A 907 -0.51 -7.65 -20.35
N ARG A 908 0.08 -8.75 -20.86
CA ARG A 908 -0.49 -9.49 -21.99
C ARG A 908 -1.81 -10.16 -21.64
N CYS A 909 -1.94 -10.67 -20.42
CA CYS A 909 -3.18 -11.24 -19.91
C CYS A 909 -4.31 -10.21 -19.92
N LYS A 910 -4.06 -9.03 -19.33
CA LYS A 910 -5.00 -7.91 -19.33
C LYS A 910 -5.36 -7.48 -20.76
N ALA A 911 -4.39 -7.36 -21.66
CA ALA A 911 -4.61 -7.00 -23.06
C ALA A 911 -5.49 -8.01 -23.82
N ARG A 912 -5.48 -9.29 -23.42
CA ARG A 912 -6.34 -10.35 -23.98
C ARG A 912 -7.74 -10.39 -23.35
N GLY A 913 -8.06 -9.47 -22.44
CA GLY A 913 -9.34 -9.44 -21.71
C GLY A 913 -9.37 -10.33 -20.47
N GLY A 914 -8.21 -10.81 -20.02
CA GLY A 914 -8.06 -11.51 -18.76
C GLY A 914 -8.25 -10.60 -17.54
N PRO A 915 -8.41 -11.17 -16.35
CA PRO A 915 -8.66 -10.41 -15.14
C PRO A 915 -7.47 -9.53 -14.76
N ARG A 916 -7.76 -8.40 -14.11
CA ARG A 916 -6.72 -7.56 -13.50
C ARG A 916 -6.25 -8.23 -12.22
N LEU A 917 -4.96 -8.51 -12.15
CA LEU A 917 -4.35 -9.21 -11.04
C LEU A 917 -3.38 -8.28 -10.32
N ASN A 918 -3.51 -8.17 -8.99
CA ASN A 918 -2.62 -7.40 -8.12
C ASN A 918 -1.28 -8.13 -7.86
N TRP A 919 -0.56 -8.42 -8.95
CA TRP A 919 0.59 -9.31 -8.94
C TRP A 919 1.77 -8.78 -8.12
N ARG A 920 1.96 -7.45 -8.06
CA ARG A 920 3.03 -6.82 -7.24
C ARG A 920 2.79 -6.86 -5.73
N LEU A 921 1.53 -6.96 -5.29
CA LEU A 921 1.22 -7.16 -3.87
C LEU A 921 1.44 -8.62 -3.45
N THR A 922 1.27 -9.54 -4.40
CA THR A 922 1.47 -10.99 -4.17
C THR A 922 2.95 -11.34 -4.25
N LEU A 923 3.68 -10.79 -5.22
CA LEU A 923 5.13 -10.92 -5.36
C LEU A 923 5.82 -9.71 -4.77
N THR A 924 6.00 -9.68 -3.45
CA THR A 924 6.62 -8.54 -2.75
C THR A 924 8.04 -8.24 -3.25
N GLN A 925 8.77 -9.23 -3.79
CA GLN A 925 10.07 -8.98 -4.44
C GLN A 925 9.99 -8.10 -5.71
N CYS A 926 8.81 -8.00 -6.31
CA CYS A 926 8.50 -7.15 -7.47
C CYS A 926 7.68 -5.92 -7.08
N SER A 927 7.61 -5.61 -5.78
CA SER A 927 6.96 -4.40 -5.29
C SER A 927 7.55 -3.16 -5.95
N MET A 928 6.68 -2.23 -6.34
CA MET A 928 7.06 -0.98 -6.97
C MET A 928 7.31 0.08 -5.88
N ALA A 929 8.51 0.66 -5.85
CA ALA A 929 8.84 1.75 -4.93
C ALA A 929 8.34 3.08 -5.50
N CYS A 930 7.24 3.60 -4.95
CA CYS A 930 6.67 4.86 -5.40
C CYS A 930 7.36 6.08 -4.73
N PRO A 931 7.94 7.01 -5.51
CA PRO A 931 8.66 8.15 -4.97
C PRO A 931 7.74 9.25 -4.42
N GLY A 932 8.25 10.05 -3.49
CA GLY A 932 7.72 11.40 -3.23
C GLY A 932 6.29 11.49 -2.71
N GLY A 933 5.87 10.59 -1.84
CA GLY A 933 4.52 10.61 -1.23
C GLY A 933 3.40 10.08 -2.15
N SER A 934 3.75 9.52 -3.30
CA SER A 934 2.83 8.77 -4.17
C SER A 934 2.60 7.33 -3.65
N SER A 935 1.51 6.71 -4.08
CA SER A 935 1.14 5.34 -3.74
C SER A 935 0.89 4.50 -4.99
N TYR A 936 1.31 3.24 -4.95
CA TYR A 936 1.09 2.27 -6.02
C TYR A 936 -0.41 2.10 -6.29
N ASN A 937 -0.77 2.06 -7.57
CA ASN A 937 -2.13 1.85 -8.04
C ASN A 937 -2.11 0.90 -9.26
N ASP A 938 -2.78 -0.24 -9.13
CA ASP A 938 -2.93 -1.26 -10.16
C ASP A 938 -3.78 -0.80 -11.36
N CYS A 939 -4.51 0.31 -11.18
CA CYS A 939 -5.37 0.95 -12.17
C CYS A 939 -5.38 2.48 -11.95
N GLY A 940 -4.20 3.10 -12.05
CA GLY A 940 -4.04 4.55 -12.03
C GLY A 940 -4.48 5.22 -13.34
N GLU A 941 -4.81 6.51 -13.26
CA GLU A 941 -5.02 7.31 -14.46
C GLU A 941 -3.68 7.52 -15.17
N ALA A 942 -3.61 7.18 -16.46
CA ALA A 942 -2.41 7.38 -17.28
C ALA A 942 -2.01 8.87 -17.36
N CYS A 943 -2.97 9.77 -17.13
CA CYS A 943 -2.80 11.21 -17.20
C CYS A 943 -3.15 11.82 -15.84
N ASN A 944 -2.34 11.46 -14.85
CA ASN A 944 -2.46 11.94 -13.47
C ASN A 944 -2.45 13.48 -13.42
N PRO A 945 -3.28 14.10 -12.55
CA PRO A 945 -3.21 15.53 -12.27
C PRO A 945 -1.80 15.95 -11.86
N SER A 946 -1.24 16.90 -12.59
CA SER A 946 0.10 17.43 -12.34
C SER A 946 0.05 18.95 -12.13
N CYS A 947 1.14 19.55 -11.66
CA CYS A 947 1.22 21.02 -11.60
C CYS A 947 1.13 21.68 -12.99
N VAL A 948 1.36 20.90 -14.05
CA VAL A 948 1.26 21.30 -15.46
C VAL A 948 -0.18 21.16 -15.98
N ASP A 949 -0.87 20.09 -15.59
CA ASP A 949 -2.28 19.83 -15.91
C ASP A 949 -3.05 19.46 -14.62
N PRO A 950 -3.55 20.45 -13.86
CA PRO A 950 -4.20 20.24 -12.56
C PRO A 950 -5.51 19.44 -12.61
N TYR A 951 -6.05 19.24 -13.82
CA TYR A 951 -7.34 18.60 -14.04
C TYR A 951 -7.23 17.31 -14.87
N GLY A 952 -6.04 16.95 -15.36
CA GLY A 952 -5.83 15.77 -16.22
C GLY A 952 -6.66 15.82 -17.51
N LEU A 953 -6.88 17.02 -18.06
CA LEU A 953 -7.83 17.25 -19.17
C LEU A 953 -7.19 17.16 -20.56
N THR A 954 -5.88 16.94 -20.65
CA THR A 954 -5.21 16.69 -21.92
C THR A 954 -5.63 15.30 -22.45
N TYR A 955 -6.19 15.24 -23.66
CA TYR A 955 -6.81 14.07 -24.30
C TYR A 955 -6.04 12.75 -24.04
N CYS A 956 -6.50 11.97 -23.07
CA CYS A 956 -5.98 10.62 -22.82
C CYS A 956 -7.11 9.60 -22.87
N ASP A 957 -7.32 9.01 -24.04
CA ASP A 957 -8.19 7.84 -24.22
C ASP A 957 -7.37 6.56 -23.96
N ILE A 958 -6.73 6.50 -22.78
CA ILE A 958 -5.91 5.35 -22.35
C ILE A 958 -6.63 4.71 -21.16
N ASP A 959 -6.95 3.42 -21.30
CA ASP A 959 -7.46 2.60 -20.20
C ASP A 959 -6.51 2.67 -18.99
N CYS A 960 -7.03 2.59 -17.76
CA CYS A 960 -6.19 2.74 -16.58
C CYS A 960 -4.97 1.81 -16.61
N ILE A 961 -3.84 2.35 -16.19
CA ILE A 961 -2.54 1.70 -16.26
C ILE A 961 -2.02 1.41 -14.86
N GLU A 962 -1.19 0.39 -14.74
CA GLU A 962 -0.47 0.13 -13.49
C GLU A 962 0.63 1.18 -13.33
N THR A 963 0.54 2.05 -12.32
CA THR A 963 1.49 3.15 -12.08
C THR A 963 1.42 3.65 -10.62
N CYS A 964 2.31 4.55 -10.23
CA CYS A 964 2.20 5.29 -8.98
C CYS A 964 1.27 6.49 -9.16
N THR A 965 0.39 6.75 -8.18
CA THR A 965 -0.58 7.86 -8.22
C THR A 965 -0.45 8.75 -6.99
N CYS A 966 -0.72 10.05 -7.16
CA CYS A 966 -0.71 10.99 -6.04
C CYS A 966 -1.99 10.86 -5.19
N PRO A 967 -1.89 10.98 -3.85
CA PRO A 967 -3.05 11.00 -2.97
C PRO A 967 -4.05 12.09 -3.34
N PHE A 968 -5.34 11.84 -3.07
CA PHE A 968 -6.42 12.77 -3.38
C PHE A 968 -6.13 14.19 -2.86
N GLY A 969 -6.20 15.18 -3.76
CA GLY A 969 -5.95 16.60 -3.46
C GLY A 969 -4.49 17.06 -3.58
N THR A 970 -3.61 16.20 -4.09
CA THR A 970 -2.21 16.54 -4.43
C THR A 970 -1.98 16.36 -5.93
N LEU A 971 -1.06 17.16 -6.49
CA LEU A 971 -0.67 17.18 -7.89
C LEU A 971 0.77 16.67 -8.03
N MET A 972 1.04 16.00 -9.14
CA MET A 972 2.39 15.56 -9.48
C MET A 972 3.28 16.75 -9.88
N MET A 973 4.46 16.86 -9.28
CA MET A 973 5.56 17.72 -9.70
C MET A 973 6.84 16.89 -9.77
N ASN A 974 7.35 16.65 -10.98
CA ASN A 974 8.42 15.68 -11.26
C ASN A 974 8.05 14.28 -10.71
N THR A 975 8.78 13.78 -9.70
CA THR A 975 8.54 12.48 -9.04
C THR A 975 7.92 12.62 -7.64
N THR A 976 7.38 13.80 -7.30
CA THR A 976 6.84 14.11 -5.96
C THR A 976 5.41 14.64 -6.01
N CYS A 977 4.59 14.27 -5.02
CA CYS A 977 3.24 14.79 -4.86
C CYS A 977 3.26 16.05 -4.00
N VAL A 978 2.78 17.15 -4.56
CA VAL A 978 2.72 18.46 -3.92
C VAL A 978 1.28 18.95 -3.85
N ARG A 979 0.94 19.87 -2.95
CA ARG A 979 -0.41 20.44 -2.91
C ARG A 979 -0.56 21.51 -4.01
N LEU A 980 -1.80 21.83 -4.38
CA LEU A 980 -2.09 22.83 -5.43
C LEU A 980 -1.39 24.20 -5.19
N HIS A 981 -1.24 24.62 -3.92
CA HIS A 981 -0.55 25.86 -3.50
C HIS A 981 0.99 25.69 -3.35
N GLU A 982 1.53 24.56 -3.76
CA GLU A 982 2.96 24.30 -3.81
C GLU A 982 3.43 24.15 -5.28
N CYS A 983 2.49 24.15 -6.23
CA CYS A 983 2.77 24.16 -7.66
C CYS A 983 3.25 25.54 -8.14
N PRO A 984 4.26 25.60 -9.03
CA PRO A 984 4.59 26.82 -9.73
C PRO A 984 3.62 27.07 -10.90
N CYS A 985 3.55 28.30 -11.41
CA CYS A 985 2.73 28.55 -12.61
C CYS A 985 3.38 27.94 -13.85
N PHE A 986 2.56 27.40 -14.75
CA PHE A 986 3.03 26.74 -15.96
C PHE A 986 2.24 27.21 -17.18
N ILE A 987 2.92 27.28 -18.33
CA ILE A 987 2.30 27.51 -19.65
C ILE A 987 2.74 26.42 -20.62
N THR A 988 1.76 25.79 -21.27
CA THR A 988 1.94 24.81 -22.35
C THR A 988 2.89 25.37 -23.41
N ASP A 989 3.87 24.58 -23.85
CA ASP A 989 4.93 24.93 -24.83
C ASP A 989 6.02 25.92 -24.36
N VAL A 990 5.96 26.41 -23.12
CA VAL A 990 6.92 27.40 -22.56
C VAL A 990 7.63 26.89 -21.32
N GLY A 991 6.93 26.18 -20.44
CA GLY A 991 7.49 25.66 -19.19
C GLY A 991 7.02 26.42 -17.94
N VAL A 992 7.81 26.30 -16.87
CA VAL A 992 7.53 26.89 -15.56
C VAL A 992 7.85 28.40 -15.54
N ILE A 993 6.91 29.19 -15.03
CA ILE A 993 7.01 30.63 -14.80
C ILE A 993 7.07 30.88 -13.30
N ASN A 994 8.09 31.61 -12.85
CA ASN A 994 8.24 31.88 -11.41
C ASN A 994 7.20 32.90 -10.93
N GLU A 995 6.93 32.90 -9.63
CA GLU A 995 6.06 33.88 -8.97
C GLU A 995 6.50 35.32 -9.32
N GLY A 996 5.61 36.09 -9.94
CA GLY A 996 5.85 37.46 -10.41
C GLY A 996 6.31 37.59 -11.87
N ASP A 997 6.73 36.50 -12.53
CA ASP A 997 7.12 36.52 -13.94
C ASP A 997 5.89 36.52 -14.86
N SER A 998 6.05 37.02 -16.09
CA SER A 998 5.00 37.08 -17.10
C SER A 998 5.46 36.56 -18.45
N TYR A 999 4.61 35.82 -19.14
CA TYR A 999 4.80 35.34 -20.50
C TYR A 999 3.76 35.95 -21.43
N VAL A 1000 4.17 36.28 -22.65
CA VAL A 1000 3.30 36.78 -23.70
C VAL A 1000 3.28 35.74 -24.81
N ASP A 1001 2.08 35.41 -25.30
CA ASP A 1001 1.97 34.41 -26.37
C ASP A 1001 2.64 34.89 -27.69
N PRO A 1002 2.98 33.98 -28.61
CA PRO A 1002 3.70 34.31 -29.85
C PRO A 1002 3.00 35.31 -30.77
N LEU A 1003 1.69 35.52 -30.60
CA LEU A 1003 0.88 36.46 -31.36
C LEU A 1003 0.58 37.75 -30.56
N CYS A 1004 1.04 37.83 -29.31
CA CYS A 1004 0.79 38.93 -28.37
C CYS A 1004 -0.69 39.31 -28.24
N ASN A 1005 -1.57 38.31 -28.22
CA ASN A 1005 -3.01 38.43 -28.01
C ASN A 1005 -3.43 38.11 -26.56
N SER A 1006 -2.50 37.63 -25.76
CA SER A 1006 -2.70 37.20 -24.38
C SER A 1006 -1.37 37.32 -23.63
N ARG A 1007 -1.44 37.89 -22.44
CA ARG A 1007 -0.34 37.86 -21.48
C ARG A 1007 -0.76 37.05 -20.27
N TYR A 1008 0.15 36.24 -19.78
CA TYR A 1008 -0.02 35.38 -18.63
C TYR A 1008 0.94 35.83 -17.54
N THR A 1009 0.45 36.04 -16.32
CA THR A 1009 1.28 36.43 -15.18
C THR A 1009 1.08 35.45 -14.04
N CYS A 1010 2.16 35.00 -13.42
CA CYS A 1010 2.08 34.15 -12.23
C CYS A 1010 1.90 35.01 -10.98
N GLN A 1011 0.77 34.89 -10.29
CA GLN A 1011 0.51 35.59 -9.05
C GLN A 1011 -0.23 34.69 -8.04
N GLU A 1012 0.30 34.59 -6.82
CA GLU A 1012 -0.13 33.63 -5.80
C GLU A 1012 -0.25 32.22 -6.38
N GLN A 1013 0.73 31.80 -7.18
CA GLN A 1013 0.78 30.51 -7.88
C GLN A 1013 -0.45 30.23 -8.77
N THR A 1014 -1.15 31.29 -9.18
CA THR A 1014 -2.27 31.24 -10.14
C THR A 1014 -1.85 31.94 -11.43
N LEU A 1015 -2.05 31.25 -12.57
CA LEU A 1015 -1.81 31.84 -13.88
C LEU A 1015 -2.96 32.79 -14.23
N LEU A 1016 -2.71 34.10 -14.14
CA LEU A 1016 -3.68 35.13 -14.52
C LEU A 1016 -3.54 35.43 -16.02
N ARG A 1017 -4.59 35.14 -16.79
CA ARG A 1017 -4.66 35.44 -18.22
C ARG A 1017 -5.33 36.79 -18.45
N ASP A 1018 -4.60 37.67 -19.13
CA ASP A 1018 -5.08 38.96 -19.65
C ASP A 1018 -5.48 38.77 -21.13
N GLU A 1019 -6.74 38.41 -21.39
CA GLU A 1019 -7.28 38.18 -22.76
C GLU A 1019 -7.42 39.48 -23.58
N ASP A 1020 -7.36 40.64 -22.92
CA ASP A 1020 -7.40 41.95 -23.56
C ASP A 1020 -5.99 42.48 -23.91
N TYR A 1021 -4.94 41.73 -23.56
CA TYR A 1021 -3.57 42.07 -23.88
C TYR A 1021 -3.36 42.03 -25.39
N SER A 1022 -3.08 43.20 -25.97
CA SER A 1022 -2.75 43.35 -27.38
C SER A 1022 -1.68 44.41 -27.56
N CYS A 1023 -0.79 44.21 -28.53
CA CYS A 1023 0.16 45.27 -28.88
C CYS A 1023 -0.61 46.46 -29.44
N GLY A 1024 -0.50 47.62 -28.78
CA GLY A 1024 -1.04 48.87 -29.30
C GLY A 1024 -0.46 49.21 -30.68
N GLU A 1025 -1.10 50.12 -31.43
CA GLU A 1025 -0.79 50.42 -32.85
C GLU A 1025 0.71 50.70 -33.17
N ASN A 1026 1.48 51.06 -32.15
CA ASN A 1026 2.91 51.40 -32.24
C ASN A 1026 3.87 50.34 -31.68
N ALA A 1027 3.39 49.14 -31.36
CA ALA A 1027 4.21 48.00 -30.94
C ALA A 1027 4.10 46.83 -31.93
N LEU A 1028 5.14 46.00 -31.99
CA LEU A 1028 5.15 44.73 -32.72
C LEU A 1028 5.42 43.61 -31.72
N CYS A 1029 4.78 42.47 -31.94
CA CYS A 1029 5.10 41.25 -31.21
C CYS A 1029 6.46 40.74 -31.72
N THR A 1030 7.51 40.83 -30.89
CA THR A 1030 8.87 40.45 -31.30
C THR A 1030 9.70 39.98 -30.10
N ASP A 1031 10.65 39.08 -30.33
CA ASP A 1031 11.70 38.73 -29.37
C ASP A 1031 12.77 39.82 -29.26
N ARG A 1032 13.03 40.35 -28.05
CA ARG A 1032 14.17 41.23 -27.80
C ARG A 1032 14.91 40.81 -26.53
N GLY A 1033 16.13 40.29 -26.70
CA GLY A 1033 17.04 40.03 -25.58
C GLY A 1033 16.52 38.97 -24.60
N ASN A 1034 15.89 37.91 -25.12
CA ASN A 1034 15.30 36.78 -24.40
C ASN A 1034 13.95 37.07 -23.68
N GLU A 1035 13.32 38.23 -23.89
CA GLU A 1035 11.93 38.49 -23.46
C GLU A 1035 11.02 38.65 -24.71
N HIS A 1036 9.97 37.83 -24.78
CA HIS A 1036 8.93 37.86 -25.82
C HIS A 1036 7.79 38.78 -25.38
N GLY A 1037 7.42 39.77 -26.20
CA GLY A 1037 6.35 40.70 -25.85
C GLY A 1037 6.14 41.84 -26.83
N CYS A 1038 5.26 42.79 -26.47
CA CYS A 1038 4.97 43.95 -27.29
C CYS A 1038 6.14 44.92 -27.23
N SER A 1039 7.03 44.83 -28.22
CA SER A 1039 8.14 45.76 -28.33
C SER A 1039 7.68 47.00 -29.08
N VAL A 1040 7.97 48.18 -28.54
CA VAL A 1040 7.74 49.44 -29.24
C VAL A 1040 8.46 49.34 -30.58
N LYS A 1041 7.75 49.59 -31.68
CA LYS A 1041 8.36 49.74 -33.02
C LYS A 1041 9.59 50.60 -32.77
N THR A 1042 10.78 50.17 -33.16
CA THR A 1042 11.94 51.04 -33.05
C THR A 1042 12.47 51.19 -34.45
N ALA A 1043 12.45 52.41 -34.97
CA ALA A 1043 13.14 52.70 -36.21
C ALA A 1043 14.65 52.65 -35.95
N MET A 1044 15.20 51.44 -35.85
CA MET A 1044 16.62 51.20 -35.99
C MET A 1044 16.95 51.30 -37.48
N THR A 1045 17.22 52.52 -37.95
CA THR A 1045 17.71 52.73 -39.31
C THR A 1045 19.21 52.47 -39.35
N GLY A 1046 19.60 51.23 -39.62
CA GLY A 1046 20.98 50.83 -39.91
C GLY A 1046 21.85 50.70 -38.66
N MET A 1047 22.72 49.69 -38.70
CA MET A 1047 23.65 49.32 -37.63
C MET A 1047 24.33 50.55 -37.00
N ASP A 1048 24.22 50.66 -35.67
CA ASP A 1048 25.00 51.49 -34.72
C ASP A 1048 24.46 52.85 -34.22
N LYS A 1049 23.20 53.27 -34.47
CA LYS A 1049 22.68 54.54 -33.93
C LYS A 1049 21.20 54.47 -33.49
N LEU A 1050 20.90 54.91 -32.27
CA LEU A 1050 19.54 55.02 -31.73
C LEU A 1050 19.03 56.45 -31.89
N VAL A 1051 17.99 56.66 -32.71
CA VAL A 1051 17.29 57.96 -32.81
C VAL A 1051 16.27 58.04 -31.67
N PHE A 1052 16.30 59.11 -30.88
CA PHE A 1052 15.35 59.28 -29.78
C PHE A 1052 14.44 60.51 -29.89
N HIS A 1053 14.74 61.41 -30.82
CA HIS A 1053 13.90 62.54 -31.16
C HIS A 1053 13.95 62.76 -32.67
N LYS A 1054 12.80 63.01 -33.28
CA LYS A 1054 12.70 63.38 -34.67
C LYS A 1054 11.53 64.33 -34.92
N ARG A 1055 11.80 65.42 -35.64
CA ARG A 1055 10.83 66.38 -36.18
C ARG A 1055 11.12 66.57 -37.67
N VAL A 1056 10.09 66.48 -38.51
CA VAL A 1056 10.20 66.51 -39.97
C VAL A 1056 9.08 67.26 -40.68
N ASP A 1057 7.88 67.37 -40.12
CA ASP A 1057 6.72 67.96 -40.82
C ASP A 1057 5.64 68.60 -39.91
N GLY A 1058 5.77 68.51 -38.59
CA GLY A 1058 4.85 69.04 -37.60
C GLY A 1058 3.56 68.25 -37.44
N THR A 1059 3.51 67.01 -37.94
CA THR A 1059 2.32 66.16 -37.82
C THR A 1059 2.05 65.68 -36.40
N GLU A 1060 3.08 65.62 -35.55
CA GLU A 1060 2.93 65.19 -34.16
C GLU A 1060 2.97 66.38 -33.19
N ASN A 1061 2.08 66.35 -32.19
CA ASN A 1061 2.07 67.39 -31.16
C ASN A 1061 3.08 67.05 -30.07
N PHE A 1062 4.09 67.90 -29.89
CA PHE A 1062 5.12 67.76 -28.85
C PHE A 1062 4.77 68.55 -27.58
N ASP A 1063 3.73 69.38 -27.54
CA ASP A 1063 3.25 69.98 -26.29
C ASP A 1063 2.44 68.98 -25.47
N ARG A 1064 3.16 68.11 -24.77
CA ARG A 1064 2.66 66.95 -24.03
C ARG A 1064 3.00 67.02 -22.55
N ASP A 1065 2.24 66.28 -21.76
CA ASP A 1065 2.41 66.23 -20.30
C ASP A 1065 3.64 65.38 -19.89
N TRP A 1066 3.93 65.37 -18.60
CA TRP A 1066 5.09 64.66 -18.04
C TRP A 1066 5.07 63.16 -18.35
N GLU A 1067 3.90 62.54 -18.29
CA GLU A 1067 3.77 61.09 -18.43
C GLU A 1067 3.93 60.66 -19.89
N ASP A 1068 3.40 61.45 -20.83
CA ASP A 1068 3.66 61.29 -22.26
C ASP A 1068 5.16 61.41 -22.56
N TYR A 1069 5.85 62.42 -22.01
CA TYR A 1069 7.30 62.59 -22.21
C TYR A 1069 8.15 61.52 -21.54
N LYS A 1070 7.70 60.97 -20.42
CA LYS A 1070 8.33 59.84 -19.75
C LYS A 1070 8.24 58.57 -20.61
N ASN A 1071 7.06 58.29 -21.15
CA ASN A 1071 6.76 57.04 -21.87
C ASN A 1071 7.07 57.09 -23.37
N GLY A 1072 7.17 58.29 -23.95
CA GLY A 1072 7.39 58.51 -25.38
C GLY A 1072 6.08 58.59 -26.18
N PHE A 1073 6.16 59.23 -27.35
CA PHE A 1073 5.00 59.47 -28.21
C PHE A 1073 5.42 59.71 -29.67
N GLY A 1074 4.45 59.67 -30.58
CA GLY A 1074 4.68 59.79 -32.03
C GLY A 1074 5.05 58.47 -32.70
N HIS A 1075 5.46 58.54 -33.96
CA HIS A 1075 5.72 57.38 -34.80
C HIS A 1075 7.17 57.37 -35.31
N LEU A 1076 7.87 56.25 -35.15
CA LEU A 1076 9.34 56.23 -35.34
C LEU A 1076 9.82 56.38 -36.77
N ASN A 1077 8.93 56.17 -37.74
CA ASN A 1077 9.20 56.44 -39.16
C ASN A 1077 8.78 57.86 -39.58
N ALA A 1078 8.23 58.66 -38.66
CA ALA A 1078 7.79 60.03 -38.84
C ALA A 1078 8.33 60.91 -37.68
N GLU A 1079 7.51 61.77 -37.07
CA GLU A 1079 7.89 62.54 -35.88
C GLU A 1079 7.65 61.75 -34.59
N PHE A 1080 8.61 61.76 -33.67
CA PHE A 1080 8.48 61.06 -32.39
C PHE A 1080 9.46 61.55 -31.31
N TRP A 1081 9.09 61.27 -30.05
CA TRP A 1081 9.94 61.29 -28.87
C TRP A 1081 10.00 59.89 -28.27
N LEU A 1082 11.20 59.35 -28.03
CA LEU A 1082 11.38 57.97 -27.58
C LEU A 1082 10.91 57.72 -26.14
N GLY A 1083 10.83 58.77 -25.33
CA GLY A 1083 10.47 58.68 -23.92
C GLY A 1083 11.70 58.79 -23.02
N ASN A 1084 11.59 59.61 -21.97
CA ASN A 1084 12.70 59.92 -21.08
C ASN A 1084 13.18 58.68 -20.30
N GLU A 1085 12.30 57.73 -19.98
CA GLU A 1085 12.69 56.49 -19.31
C GLU A 1085 13.55 55.60 -20.22
N ALA A 1086 13.18 55.49 -21.49
CA ALA A 1086 13.94 54.75 -22.49
C ALA A 1086 15.29 55.41 -22.78
N ILE A 1087 15.33 56.75 -22.84
CA ILE A 1087 16.57 57.52 -23.04
C ILE A 1087 17.50 57.37 -21.82
N HIS A 1088 16.94 57.45 -20.61
CA HIS A 1088 17.68 57.18 -19.36
C HIS A 1088 18.28 55.77 -19.38
N TYR A 1089 17.44 54.75 -19.58
CA TYR A 1089 17.85 53.35 -19.59
C TYR A 1089 18.99 53.11 -20.58
N VAL A 1090 18.88 53.61 -21.81
CA VAL A 1090 19.93 53.40 -22.82
C VAL A 1090 21.21 54.13 -22.44
N SER A 1091 21.10 55.40 -22.06
CA SER A 1091 22.27 56.23 -21.77
C SER A 1091 22.97 55.84 -20.46
N SER A 1092 22.33 55.06 -19.57
CA SER A 1092 22.95 54.48 -18.38
C SER A 1092 23.72 53.18 -18.64
N GLN A 1093 23.48 52.48 -19.74
CA GLN A 1093 24.11 51.18 -20.00
C GLN A 1093 25.60 51.30 -20.35
N LYS A 1094 25.98 52.34 -21.11
CA LYS A 1094 27.34 52.54 -21.63
C LYS A 1094 27.64 54.03 -21.78
N ILE A 1095 28.87 54.37 -22.17
CA ILE A 1095 29.21 55.74 -22.55
C ILE A 1095 28.71 55.98 -23.99
N TYR A 1096 27.71 56.83 -24.13
CA TYR A 1096 27.14 57.23 -25.42
C TYR A 1096 27.57 58.62 -25.81
N SER A 1097 27.80 58.82 -27.12
CA SER A 1097 27.89 60.12 -27.77
C SER A 1097 26.51 60.51 -28.33
N MET A 1098 26.10 61.76 -28.17
CA MET A 1098 24.86 62.29 -28.74
C MET A 1098 25.15 63.14 -29.95
N ARG A 1099 24.39 62.93 -31.03
CA ARG A 1099 24.42 63.76 -32.25
C ARG A 1099 23.06 64.38 -32.48
N VAL A 1100 23.04 65.69 -32.74
CA VAL A 1100 21.88 66.48 -33.11
C VAL A 1100 22.07 66.97 -34.54
N ASP A 1101 21.29 66.45 -35.47
CA ASP A 1101 21.25 66.89 -36.86
C ASP A 1101 20.10 67.90 -37.04
N LEU A 1102 20.37 69.03 -37.71
CA LEU A 1102 19.42 70.13 -37.92
C LEU A 1102 19.38 70.49 -39.41
N LEU A 1103 18.19 70.76 -39.93
CA LEU A 1103 17.94 71.36 -41.24
C LEU A 1103 17.14 72.64 -41.04
N ASP A 1104 17.66 73.78 -41.50
CA ASP A 1104 16.93 75.04 -41.41
C ASP A 1104 15.95 75.25 -42.56
N THR A 1105 15.06 76.23 -42.41
CA THR A 1105 14.05 76.62 -43.43
C THR A 1105 14.62 77.11 -44.77
N SER A 1106 15.94 77.32 -44.86
CA SER A 1106 16.64 77.65 -46.11
C SER A 1106 17.26 76.41 -46.77
N GLY A 1107 17.03 75.22 -46.21
CA GLY A 1107 17.57 73.94 -46.66
C GLY A 1107 19.04 73.72 -46.28
N TYR A 1108 19.59 74.48 -45.33
CA TYR A 1108 20.97 74.31 -44.88
C TYR A 1108 21.03 73.32 -43.71
N SER A 1109 21.80 72.24 -43.89
CA SER A 1109 21.99 71.21 -42.87
C SER A 1109 23.24 71.46 -42.03
N THR A 1110 23.12 71.34 -40.72
CA THR A 1110 24.21 71.47 -39.75
C THR A 1110 24.03 70.47 -38.61
N TYR A 1111 25.09 70.19 -37.83
CA TYR A 1111 24.99 69.26 -36.71
C TYR A 1111 25.84 69.67 -35.50
N ALA A 1112 25.45 69.16 -34.34
CA ALA A 1112 26.17 69.22 -33.08
C ALA A 1112 26.41 67.80 -32.56
N ASN A 1113 27.62 67.53 -32.06
CA ASN A 1113 28.00 66.27 -31.44
C ASN A 1113 28.49 66.52 -30.01
N TYR A 1114 28.09 65.63 -29.13
CA TYR A 1114 28.48 65.57 -27.74
C TYR A 1114 29.13 64.22 -27.47
N GLU A 1115 30.35 64.21 -26.95
CA GLU A 1115 31.15 62.99 -26.83
C GLU A 1115 30.59 62.05 -25.77
N VAL A 1116 30.16 62.61 -24.63
CA VAL A 1116 29.49 61.87 -23.55
C VAL A 1116 28.11 62.46 -23.36
N THR A 1117 27.09 61.63 -23.22
CA THR A 1117 25.74 62.06 -22.88
C THR A 1117 25.04 61.01 -22.05
N SER A 1118 24.44 61.45 -20.94
CA SER A 1118 23.57 60.64 -20.09
C SER A 1118 22.34 61.43 -19.67
N VAL A 1119 21.25 60.72 -19.46
CA VAL A 1119 20.02 61.25 -18.87
C VAL A 1119 19.79 60.53 -17.54
N GLY A 1120 19.51 61.28 -16.48
CA GLY A 1120 19.27 60.76 -15.13
C GLY A 1120 17.95 59.99 -15.00
N SER A 1121 17.73 59.35 -13.86
CA SER A 1121 16.49 58.58 -13.62
C SER A 1121 15.28 59.48 -13.35
N MET A 1122 14.10 58.87 -13.21
CA MET A 1122 12.86 59.59 -12.85
C MET A 1122 13.00 60.34 -11.51
N GLU A 1123 13.68 59.76 -10.52
CA GLU A 1123 13.94 60.39 -9.21
C GLU A 1123 14.84 61.63 -9.33
N GLN A 1124 15.66 61.68 -10.38
CA GLN A 1124 16.50 62.81 -10.72
C GLN A 1124 15.81 63.76 -11.71
N ASN A 1125 14.52 63.58 -12.01
CA ASN A 1125 13.77 64.34 -13.00
C ASN A 1125 14.45 64.36 -14.39
N TYR A 1126 15.05 63.23 -14.78
CA TYR A 1126 15.70 63.05 -16.08
C TYR A 1126 16.75 64.12 -16.42
N VAL A 1127 17.61 64.49 -15.47
CA VAL A 1127 18.68 65.48 -15.71
C VAL A 1127 19.51 65.11 -16.94
N LEU A 1128 19.68 66.03 -17.89
CA LEU A 1128 20.58 65.84 -19.04
C LEU A 1128 22.00 66.24 -18.66
N HIS A 1129 22.93 65.31 -18.81
CA HIS A 1129 24.36 65.57 -18.67
C HIS A 1129 25.09 65.28 -19.98
N TRP A 1130 26.02 66.14 -20.37
CA TRP A 1130 26.90 65.91 -21.51
C TRP A 1130 28.31 66.51 -21.35
N GLU A 1131 29.28 65.92 -22.05
CA GLU A 1131 30.66 66.40 -22.14
C GLU A 1131 31.20 66.32 -23.58
N GLY A 1132 32.21 67.17 -23.88
CA GLY A 1132 32.93 67.20 -25.17
C GLY A 1132 32.06 67.65 -26.34
N PHE A 1133 32.32 68.82 -26.93
CA PHE A 1133 31.48 69.39 -28.00
C PHE A 1133 32.25 69.57 -29.32
N THR A 1134 31.69 69.04 -30.41
CA THR A 1134 32.14 69.29 -31.79
C THR A 1134 30.95 69.48 -32.72
N GLY A 1135 31.12 70.07 -33.91
CA GLY A 1135 30.03 70.22 -34.86
C GLY A 1135 30.21 71.36 -35.85
N THR A 1136 29.22 71.53 -36.73
CA THR A 1136 29.18 72.63 -37.73
C THR A 1136 28.23 73.76 -37.32
N VAL A 1137 27.53 73.63 -36.18
CA VAL A 1137 26.68 74.69 -35.63
C VAL A 1137 27.52 75.87 -35.12
N ILE A 1138 26.99 77.09 -35.29
CA ILE A 1138 27.69 78.34 -34.95
C ILE A 1138 27.76 78.56 -33.43
N VAL A 1139 26.75 78.07 -32.69
CA VAL A 1139 26.64 78.20 -31.24
C VAL A 1139 26.26 76.84 -30.64
N ASN A 1140 26.90 76.47 -29.54
CA ASN A 1140 26.49 75.30 -28.74
C ASN A 1140 25.26 75.67 -27.89
N ALA A 1141 24.07 75.44 -28.42
CA ALA A 1141 22.83 75.83 -27.76
C ALA A 1141 22.51 74.99 -26.51
N LEU A 1142 23.02 73.77 -26.35
CA LEU A 1142 22.80 72.96 -25.13
C LEU A 1142 23.71 73.34 -23.95
N THR A 1143 24.62 74.32 -24.09
CA THR A 1143 25.48 74.80 -22.99
C THR A 1143 24.66 75.24 -21.78
N SER A 1144 23.58 75.97 -22.03
CA SER A 1144 22.70 76.43 -20.95
C SER A 1144 21.82 75.32 -20.40
N HIS A 1145 21.70 74.18 -21.07
CA HIS A 1145 20.79 73.08 -20.74
C HIS A 1145 21.51 71.88 -20.11
N ASN A 1146 22.84 71.95 -19.95
CA ASN A 1146 23.62 70.90 -19.30
C ASN A 1146 23.33 70.88 -17.79
N ASP A 1147 23.22 69.68 -17.23
CA ASP A 1147 22.87 69.38 -15.84
C ASP A 1147 21.51 69.92 -15.38
N MET A 1148 20.60 70.19 -16.33
CA MET A 1148 19.24 70.67 -16.03
C MET A 1148 18.25 69.52 -16.03
N ALA A 1149 17.25 69.59 -15.15
CA ALA A 1149 16.13 68.66 -15.12
C ALA A 1149 15.17 68.90 -16.30
N PHE A 1150 14.51 67.83 -16.75
CA PHE A 1150 13.49 67.95 -17.78
C PHE A 1150 12.24 68.61 -17.19
N SER A 1151 11.54 69.45 -17.97
CA SER A 1151 10.31 70.12 -17.54
C SER A 1151 9.23 70.05 -18.62
N THR A 1152 7.97 69.91 -18.19
CA THR A 1152 6.77 69.92 -19.04
C THR A 1152 5.77 70.96 -18.51
N PHE A 1153 4.71 71.28 -19.26
CA PHE A 1153 3.75 72.32 -18.83
C PHE A 1153 3.06 72.00 -17.50
N ASP A 1154 2.92 70.71 -17.17
CA ASP A 1154 2.31 70.17 -15.95
C ASP A 1154 3.33 69.86 -14.84
N ARG A 1155 4.64 69.84 -15.14
CA ARG A 1155 5.70 69.61 -14.14
C ARG A 1155 6.93 70.50 -14.39
N ASP A 1156 6.98 71.59 -13.62
CA ASP A 1156 8.04 72.59 -13.65
C ASP A 1156 9.25 72.15 -12.80
N ASN A 1157 10.36 71.81 -13.46
CA ASN A 1157 11.63 71.50 -12.81
C ASN A 1157 12.76 72.44 -13.28
N ASP A 1158 12.42 73.57 -13.90
CA ASP A 1158 13.41 74.51 -14.43
C ASP A 1158 13.90 75.52 -13.37
N LEU A 1159 14.93 76.29 -13.72
CA LEU A 1159 15.54 77.28 -12.82
C LEU A 1159 15.05 78.71 -13.08
N SER A 1160 14.02 78.89 -13.92
CA SER A 1160 13.44 80.19 -14.20
C SER A 1160 12.40 80.58 -13.16
N ASN A 1161 11.98 81.86 -13.16
CA ASN A 1161 10.97 82.35 -12.20
C ASN A 1161 9.53 81.90 -12.53
N GLY A 1162 9.35 81.05 -13.55
CA GLY A 1162 8.09 80.43 -13.94
C GLY A 1162 8.31 79.38 -15.02
N ASN A 1163 7.35 78.46 -15.17
CA ASN A 1163 7.47 77.27 -16.02
C ASN A 1163 7.71 77.62 -17.50
N CYS A 1164 8.93 77.40 -17.97
CA CYS A 1164 9.36 77.63 -19.33
C CYS A 1164 8.61 76.74 -20.33
N ALA A 1165 8.30 75.49 -20.00
CA ALA A 1165 7.57 74.56 -20.85
C ALA A 1165 6.09 74.95 -21.01
N ALA A 1166 5.49 75.60 -20.01
CA ALA A 1166 4.15 76.17 -20.13
C ALA A 1166 4.13 77.48 -20.94
N GLN A 1167 5.23 78.23 -20.93
CA GLN A 1167 5.35 79.48 -21.69
C GLN A 1167 5.75 79.24 -23.16
N TYR A 1168 6.58 78.24 -23.41
CA TYR A 1168 7.04 77.79 -24.72
C TYR A 1168 6.67 76.31 -24.86
N PRO A 1169 5.54 76.01 -25.52
CA PRO A 1169 4.98 74.66 -25.63
C PRO A 1169 6.03 73.61 -25.97
N GLY A 1170 5.94 72.44 -25.35
CA GLY A 1170 6.89 71.33 -25.53
C GLY A 1170 7.92 71.18 -24.40
N GLY A 1171 8.09 69.95 -23.94
CA GLY A 1171 8.97 69.61 -22.82
C GLY A 1171 10.45 69.66 -23.18
N TRP A 1172 11.29 70.20 -22.31
CA TRP A 1172 12.74 70.33 -22.54
C TRP A 1172 13.54 70.46 -21.23
N TRP A 1173 14.86 70.32 -21.32
CA TRP A 1173 15.81 70.53 -20.21
C TRP A 1173 16.09 72.02 -19.98
N PHE A 1174 15.12 72.79 -19.50
CA PHE A 1174 15.25 74.25 -19.40
C PHE A 1174 16.12 74.73 -18.23
N ASN A 1175 17.01 75.68 -18.52
CA ASN A 1175 17.61 76.58 -17.51
C ASN A 1175 17.04 77.99 -17.63
N ASN A 1176 16.88 78.46 -18.87
CA ASN A 1176 16.19 79.69 -19.24
C ASN A 1176 15.32 79.44 -20.47
N CYS A 1177 14.17 80.10 -20.56
CA CYS A 1177 13.08 79.68 -21.45
C CYS A 1177 13.30 79.91 -22.96
N TYR A 1178 14.41 80.50 -23.41
CA TYR A 1178 14.52 81.02 -24.80
C TYR A 1178 15.81 80.67 -25.56
N TYR A 1179 16.57 79.65 -25.16
CA TYR A 1179 17.90 79.37 -25.75
C TYR A 1179 17.92 78.17 -26.73
N SER A 1180 17.31 77.05 -26.36
CA SER A 1180 16.99 75.96 -27.30
C SER A 1180 15.75 75.23 -26.81
N ASN A 1181 14.89 74.84 -27.75
CA ASN A 1181 13.81 73.87 -27.55
C ASN A 1181 13.49 73.22 -28.89
N LEU A 1182 13.98 71.99 -29.13
CA LEU A 1182 13.67 71.26 -30.36
C LEU A 1182 12.31 70.54 -30.30
N ASN A 1183 11.69 70.55 -29.13
CA ASN A 1183 10.36 70.04 -28.90
C ASN A 1183 9.29 71.12 -29.01
N GLY A 1184 9.68 72.36 -29.29
CA GLY A 1184 8.75 73.47 -29.43
C GLY A 1184 7.81 73.35 -30.63
N ASP A 1185 6.86 74.28 -30.70
CA ASP A 1185 5.91 74.39 -31.81
C ASP A 1185 6.63 74.29 -33.16
N TYR A 1186 6.15 73.38 -34.02
CA TYR A 1186 6.79 73.15 -35.31
C TYR A 1186 6.85 74.43 -36.14
N GLY A 1187 7.99 74.69 -36.78
CA GLY A 1187 8.25 75.97 -37.44
C GLY A 1187 8.78 77.02 -36.47
N SER A 1188 7.94 77.85 -35.84
CA SER A 1188 8.42 79.04 -35.09
C SER A 1188 8.96 78.75 -33.68
N GLY A 1189 8.60 77.62 -33.07
CA GLY A 1189 8.99 77.23 -31.71
C GLY A 1189 10.07 76.15 -31.64
N ASN A 1190 10.37 75.46 -32.76
CA ASN A 1190 11.44 74.48 -32.89
C ASN A 1190 12.78 75.17 -33.21
N TYR A 1191 13.55 75.56 -32.20
CA TYR A 1191 14.76 76.35 -32.41
C TYR A 1191 15.97 75.89 -31.59
N TRP A 1192 17.14 76.03 -32.21
CA TRP A 1192 18.47 75.85 -31.66
C TRP A 1192 19.25 77.14 -31.93
N MET A 1193 19.26 78.10 -31.01
CA MET A 1193 19.69 79.48 -31.33
C MET A 1193 21.05 79.55 -32.05
N PRO A 1194 21.16 80.32 -33.16
CA PRO A 1194 20.11 81.15 -33.79
C PRO A 1194 19.28 80.43 -34.87
N VAL A 1195 19.40 79.11 -35.00
CA VAL A 1195 18.77 78.29 -36.04
C VAL A 1195 17.32 77.99 -35.67
N VAL A 1196 16.40 78.25 -36.59
CA VAL A 1196 15.03 77.74 -36.54
C VAL A 1196 15.01 76.46 -37.38
N ALA A 1197 14.80 75.33 -36.73
CA ALA A 1197 14.90 74.02 -37.36
C ALA A 1197 13.58 73.68 -38.05
N GLU A 1198 13.65 73.46 -39.37
CA GLU A 1198 12.58 72.84 -40.14
C GLU A 1198 12.57 71.34 -39.82
N GLU A 1199 13.72 70.66 -39.93
CA GLU A 1199 13.87 69.28 -39.46
C GLU A 1199 14.93 69.20 -38.36
N SER A 1200 14.71 68.32 -37.39
CA SER A 1200 15.66 68.09 -36.30
C SER A 1200 15.61 66.65 -35.83
N GLU A 1201 16.78 66.03 -35.65
CA GLU A 1201 16.90 64.64 -35.20
C GLU A 1201 18.01 64.50 -34.15
N MET A 1202 17.71 63.88 -33.01
CA MET A 1202 18.69 63.58 -31.96
C MET A 1202 18.92 62.08 -31.83
N LYS A 1203 20.19 61.68 -31.74
CA LYS A 1203 20.60 60.27 -31.80
C LYS A 1203 21.71 59.96 -30.81
N LEU A 1204 21.67 58.78 -30.21
CA LEU A 1204 22.74 58.24 -29.35
C LEU A 1204 23.54 57.17 -30.11
N ARG A 1205 24.87 57.24 -29.98
CA ARG A 1205 25.81 56.24 -30.50
C ARG A 1205 26.80 55.80 -29.41
N PRO A 1206 26.95 54.49 -29.14
CA PRO A 1206 27.87 54.01 -28.11
C PRO A 1206 29.33 54.27 -28.53
N GLN A 1207 30.16 54.77 -27.61
CA GLN A 1207 31.59 54.92 -27.85
C GLN A 1207 32.28 53.55 -27.88
N GLY A 1208 33.09 53.30 -28.92
CA GLY A 1208 33.86 52.04 -29.07
C GLY A 1208 33.35 51.06 -30.13
N ALA A 1209 32.24 51.35 -30.81
CA ALA A 1209 31.79 50.59 -31.98
C ALA A 1209 32.48 51.11 -33.25
N SER A 1210 33.41 50.32 -33.81
CA SER A 1210 34.12 50.59 -35.06
C SER A 1210 33.24 50.41 -36.29
#